data_AF-A0AAN7FMP5-F1
#
_entry.id   AF-A0AAN7FMP5-F1
#
_cell.length_a   1.000
_cell.length_b   1.000
_cell.length_c   1.000
_cell.angle_alpha   90.00
_cell.angle_beta   90.00
_cell.angle_gamma   90.00
#
_symmetry.space_group_name_H-M   'P 1'
#
loop_
_entity.id
_entity.type
_entity.pdbx_description
1 polymer ?
#
loop_
_entity_poly.entity_id
_entity_poly.type
_entity_poly.pdbx_seq_one_letter_code
_entity_poly.pdbx_strand_id
1 'polypeptide(L)'
;MGSLETGIPLKRNNLFRSFSSVRTERHPFSQRPRSRFSRFLLFKKLDYLQWICTVAVFLFFVVLFQMFLPGSVEKSGNSSLQDNVEVSSGDFKFLKEMGVLDFGEDIRFEPSKLLDKFQREAREAILYSPAFNRTKQRFPYRKPQLAMVFADLLVDSQKLLMVTVAAALQEIGYEFQVYSLEDGPVHDVWRTIGIPVTIIQAFDKTGIVVDWLNYDGILVNSFEARGVFSCFVQEPFKSLPLIWTIHERSLATRSRKYISSGRIDLLNDWKRIFNRSSVVVFPNYILPMIYSTFDVGNFFVIPGTPAEAWEADTVMALHKDNLRVKMGYELEDAVIAIVGSQFMYRGLWLEHAIILQALLPVLSDFPLDNNSNSNLKIVVLSGDSTSNYGVVFEEIAINLTYPSGIVKHKAIDVDADNILSTADLVIYGSFLEEQSFPEVLMKAMCFEKPIIAPDLSMIRKYVDDRVNGYLFPKENPKFLTQVIRQVFSNGKLSSLAHNIASIGRSTARNLMVSETVEGYASLLVNVLKLPSEVAPPKDVAEMPLNFKEKWQWHLFEALSNSTYINCTLRSYTFLDKFEQQWNNAPKDRPLSADDGPFLYSIWEEEKNIEIANARKRKEEEELKDRSDQSHGTWEEVYRSAKRADRSKQDLHERDEGELERTGQPLSIYEPYFGEGTWPFLHLSSLYRGIGLYLQMFGVTEIILG
;
A
#
# COMPACT_ATOMS: atom_id res chain seq x y z
N MET A 1 21.15 -68.60 30.36
CA MET A 1 19.90 -68.79 31.13
C MET A 1 18.87 -67.88 30.47
N GLY A 2 18.26 -68.29 29.35
CA GLY A 2 17.10 -69.21 29.26
C GLY A 2 15.84 -68.35 29.45
N SER A 3 14.92 -68.17 28.50
CA SER A 3 14.32 -69.11 27.53
C SER A 3 13.46 -68.29 26.53
N LEU A 4 13.69 -68.37 25.22
CA LEU A 4 12.96 -69.15 24.18
C LEU A 4 11.54 -68.63 23.85
N GLU A 5 11.34 -68.16 22.61
CA GLU A 5 10.65 -68.83 21.48
C GLU A 5 9.14 -68.49 21.49
N THR A 6 8.51 -68.03 20.41
CA THR A 6 8.24 -68.65 19.09
C THR A 6 7.76 -67.50 18.17
N GLY A 7 7.96 -67.41 16.85
CA GLY A 7 8.07 -68.39 15.78
C GLY A 7 8.05 -67.63 14.43
N ILE A 8 8.78 -68.17 13.46
CA ILE A 8 8.87 -67.81 12.02
C ILE A 8 7.77 -68.63 11.26
N PRO A 9 7.42 -68.54 9.94
CA PRO A 9 7.77 -67.65 8.79
C PRO A 9 6.56 -67.20 7.91
N LEU A 10 6.84 -66.52 6.78
CA LEU A 10 6.42 -66.83 5.37
C LEU A 10 5.99 -65.58 4.56
N LYS A 11 6.89 -65.12 3.66
CA LYS A 11 6.87 -65.25 2.18
C LYS A 11 6.08 -64.11 1.49
N ARG A 12 6.68 -63.31 0.61
CA ARG A 12 7.38 -63.64 -0.66
C ARG A 12 8.34 -62.46 -0.99
N ASN A 13 9.67 -62.62 -1.09
CA ASN A 13 10.48 -63.03 -2.25
C ASN A 13 10.23 -62.16 -3.51
N ASN A 14 11.20 -61.71 -4.32
CA ASN A 14 12.66 -61.82 -4.48
C ASN A 14 12.94 -61.05 -5.82
N LEU A 15 14.10 -60.55 -6.24
CA LEU A 15 15.43 -61.15 -6.36
C LEU A 15 16.40 -60.12 -6.97
N PHE A 16 17.66 -60.25 -6.59
CA PHE A 16 18.89 -59.60 -7.07
C PHE A 16 19.25 -59.83 -8.54
N ARG A 17 20.05 -58.91 -9.11
CA ARG A 17 21.31 -59.13 -9.87
C ARG A 17 21.83 -57.76 -10.36
N SER A 18 23.12 -57.40 -10.46
CA SER A 18 24.43 -57.99 -10.11
C SER A 18 25.53 -56.99 -10.54
N PHE A 19 26.66 -56.94 -9.80
CA PHE A 19 28.10 -56.78 -10.21
C PHE A 19 28.48 -55.73 -11.30
N SER A 20 29.57 -54.94 -11.23
CA SER A 20 30.99 -55.21 -10.93
C SER A 20 31.79 -53.87 -10.96
N SER A 21 32.61 -53.52 -9.95
CA SER A 21 34.08 -53.72 -9.86
C SER A 21 34.95 -52.53 -10.40
N VAL A 22 35.81 -51.93 -9.55
CA VAL A 22 37.31 -52.08 -9.53
C VAL A 22 38.01 -50.90 -10.26
N ARG A 23 39.05 -50.17 -9.77
CA ARG A 23 40.11 -50.39 -8.76
C ARG A 23 40.88 -49.06 -8.50
N THR A 24 41.39 -48.86 -7.26
CA THR A 24 42.73 -48.37 -6.79
C THR A 24 43.51 -47.31 -7.62
N GLU A 25 44.25 -46.32 -7.10
CA GLU A 25 44.93 -46.08 -5.80
C GLU A 25 45.61 -44.68 -5.84
N ARG A 26 46.05 -44.18 -4.66
CA ARG A 26 47.09 -43.14 -4.38
C ARG A 26 46.71 -41.64 -4.26
N HIS A 27 46.53 -41.25 -2.99
CA HIS A 27 46.74 -39.90 -2.38
C HIS A 27 48.22 -39.44 -2.42
N PRO A 28 48.62 -38.27 -1.85
CA PRO A 28 47.98 -36.95 -1.67
C PRO A 28 48.96 -35.76 -2.00
N PHE A 29 48.46 -34.52 -2.08
CA PHE A 29 48.93 -33.32 -1.35
C PHE A 29 48.42 -32.02 -2.00
N SER A 30 47.50 -31.37 -1.28
CA SER A 30 47.42 -29.93 -1.02
C SER A 30 47.66 -28.93 -2.16
N GLN A 31 46.58 -28.42 -2.77
CA GLN A 31 46.49 -27.01 -3.15
C GLN A 31 45.05 -26.48 -2.92
N ARG A 32 44.93 -25.55 -1.97
CA ARG A 32 43.76 -24.67 -1.77
C ARG A 32 43.32 -24.05 -3.11
N PRO A 33 42.01 -24.04 -3.46
CA PRO A 33 41.52 -23.11 -4.46
C PRO A 33 41.38 -21.73 -3.83
N ARG A 34 42.39 -20.88 -4.04
CA ARG A 34 42.24 -19.42 -3.91
C ARG A 34 41.23 -18.96 -4.96
N SER A 35 40.27 -18.15 -4.50
CA SER A 35 39.40 -17.29 -5.31
C SER A 35 40.15 -16.70 -6.52
N ARG A 36 39.56 -16.87 -7.71
CA ARG A 36 39.98 -16.21 -8.94
C ARG A 36 38.80 -15.43 -9.51
N PHE A 37 38.53 -14.25 -8.95
CA PHE A 37 37.78 -13.20 -9.64
C PHE A 37 38.53 -11.86 -9.63
N SER A 38 39.85 -11.93 -9.80
CA SER A 38 40.68 -10.78 -10.13
C SER A 38 41.81 -11.20 -11.07
N ARG A 39 41.44 -11.62 -12.29
CA ARG A 39 42.35 -11.80 -13.44
C ARG A 39 41.54 -12.14 -14.71
N PHE A 40 40.79 -11.15 -15.20
CA PHE A 40 40.47 -11.04 -16.64
C PHE A 40 40.81 -9.64 -17.16
N LEU A 41 41.86 -9.04 -16.60
CA LEU A 41 42.69 -8.06 -17.31
C LEU A 41 43.91 -8.83 -17.81
N LEU A 42 44.21 -8.69 -19.10
CA LEU A 42 45.23 -9.39 -19.91
C LEU A 42 44.71 -10.62 -20.67
N PHE A 43 43.82 -10.40 -21.63
CA PHE A 43 43.91 -11.09 -22.91
C PHE A 43 44.43 -10.13 -23.99
N LYS A 44 45.36 -10.69 -24.76
CA LYS A 44 46.04 -10.22 -25.96
C LYS A 44 45.21 -9.26 -26.83
N LYS A 45 45.91 -8.31 -27.46
CA LYS A 45 45.44 -7.42 -28.55
C LYS A 45 44.24 -8.02 -29.28
N LEU A 46 43.05 -7.56 -28.92
CA LEU A 46 41.84 -7.79 -29.70
C LEU A 46 41.96 -6.90 -30.93
N ASP A 47 41.98 -7.52 -32.11
CA ASP A 47 42.08 -6.81 -33.38
C ASP A 47 40.89 -5.86 -33.52
N TYR A 48 41.20 -4.60 -33.85
CA TYR A 48 40.23 -3.53 -34.10
C TYR A 48 39.12 -3.97 -35.07
N LEU A 49 39.46 -4.87 -36.00
CA LEU A 49 38.55 -5.46 -36.97
C LEU A 49 37.44 -6.29 -36.30
N GLN A 50 37.77 -7.03 -35.24
CA GLN A 50 36.82 -7.89 -34.55
C GLN A 50 35.82 -7.04 -33.73
N TRP A 51 36.26 -5.91 -33.19
CA TRP A 51 35.39 -4.94 -32.52
C TRP A 51 34.43 -4.26 -33.51
N ILE A 52 34.93 -3.86 -34.68
CA ILE A 52 34.10 -3.32 -35.76
C ILE A 52 33.08 -4.35 -36.24
N CYS A 53 33.48 -5.62 -36.41
CA CYS A 53 32.54 -6.68 -36.77
C CYS A 53 31.47 -6.91 -35.70
N THR A 54 31.83 -6.88 -34.40
CA THR A 54 30.82 -7.04 -33.33
C THR A 54 29.84 -5.87 -33.29
N VAL A 55 30.31 -4.64 -33.52
CA VAL A 55 29.44 -3.44 -33.58
C VAL A 55 28.56 -3.49 -34.82
N ALA A 56 29.07 -3.94 -35.97
CA ALA A 56 28.30 -4.09 -37.20
C ALA A 56 27.21 -5.17 -37.06
N VAL A 57 27.51 -6.30 -36.43
CA VAL A 57 26.52 -7.34 -36.14
C VAL A 57 25.47 -6.83 -35.16
N PHE A 58 25.88 -6.11 -34.11
CA PHE A 58 24.94 -5.48 -33.18
C PHE A 58 24.02 -4.48 -33.89
N LEU A 59 24.55 -3.61 -34.75
CA LEU A 59 23.75 -2.67 -35.55
C LEU A 59 22.81 -3.39 -36.53
N PHE A 60 23.26 -4.49 -37.14
CA PHE A 60 22.42 -5.31 -38.00
C PHE A 60 21.24 -5.92 -37.24
N PHE A 61 21.47 -6.41 -36.01
CA PHE A 61 20.40 -6.89 -35.14
C PHE A 61 19.46 -5.77 -34.69
N VAL A 62 19.96 -4.56 -34.43
CA VAL A 62 19.13 -3.39 -34.11
C VAL A 62 18.24 -3.00 -35.30
N VAL A 63 18.77 -3.01 -36.53
CA VAL A 63 18.00 -2.73 -37.75
C VAL A 63 16.97 -3.83 -38.02
N LEU A 64 17.33 -5.12 -37.84
CA LEU A 64 16.37 -6.21 -37.92
C LEU A 64 15.26 -6.07 -36.88
N PHE A 65 15.61 -5.73 -35.63
CA PHE A 65 14.61 -5.50 -34.59
C PHE A 65 13.70 -4.31 -34.92
N GLN A 66 14.23 -3.24 -35.52
CA GLN A 66 13.44 -2.11 -36.00
C GLN A 66 12.55 -2.46 -37.20
N MET A 67 12.96 -3.38 -38.08
CA MET A 67 12.12 -3.88 -39.19
C MET A 67 10.99 -4.82 -38.72
N PHE A 68 11.15 -5.49 -37.58
CA PHE A 68 10.14 -6.38 -36.99
C PHE A 68 9.26 -5.71 -35.91
N LEU A 69 9.47 -4.41 -35.65
CA LEU A 69 8.56 -3.58 -34.86
C LEU A 69 7.44 -3.02 -35.76
N PRO A 70 6.16 -3.30 -35.50
CA PRO A 70 5.07 -2.73 -36.29
C PRO A 70 4.87 -1.27 -35.90
N GLY A 71 5.34 -0.34 -36.73
CA GLY A 71 5.09 1.09 -36.49
C GLY A 71 5.84 2.07 -37.40
N SER A 72 5.49 2.12 -38.69
CA SER A 72 5.25 3.37 -39.44
C SER A 72 4.91 3.05 -40.90
N VAL A 73 3.62 2.98 -41.22
CA VAL A 73 3.16 2.96 -42.62
C VAL A 73 2.80 4.38 -43.00
N GLU A 74 3.63 4.99 -43.83
CA GLU A 74 3.28 6.14 -44.63
C GLU A 74 2.68 5.67 -45.97
N LYS A 75 1.49 6.21 -46.27
CA LYS A 75 0.73 6.32 -47.52
C LYS A 75 1.27 5.61 -48.79
N SER A 76 0.53 4.62 -49.26
CA SER A 76 0.04 4.47 -50.65
C SER A 76 -1.11 3.43 -50.60
N GLY A 77 -2.28 3.59 -51.20
CA GLY A 77 -2.61 3.83 -52.60
C GLY A 77 -3.70 2.82 -52.96
N ASN A 78 -4.84 3.32 -53.47
CA ASN A 78 -6.08 2.62 -53.82
C ASN A 78 -6.00 1.12 -54.20
N SER A 79 -6.92 0.32 -53.66
CA SER A 79 -7.68 -0.62 -54.49
C SER A 79 -9.03 -0.97 -53.86
N SER A 80 -10.06 -0.85 -54.68
CA SER A 80 -11.43 -1.29 -54.46
C SER A 80 -11.51 -2.82 -54.35
N LEU A 81 -12.20 -3.33 -53.33
CA LEU A 81 -13.04 -4.52 -53.52
C LEU A 81 -14.17 -4.52 -52.49
N GLN A 82 -15.38 -4.43 -53.04
CA GLN A 82 -16.65 -4.71 -52.40
C GLN A 82 -16.70 -6.20 -52.09
N ASP A 83 -16.88 -6.60 -50.84
CA ASP A 83 -17.68 -7.78 -50.50
C ASP A 83 -18.03 -7.86 -49.02
N ASN A 84 -19.30 -8.21 -48.79
CA ASN A 84 -19.93 -8.39 -47.50
C ASN A 84 -19.23 -9.53 -46.73
N VAL A 85 -18.68 -9.24 -45.54
CA VAL A 85 -18.26 -10.27 -44.60
C VAL A 85 -18.99 -10.05 -43.27
N GLU A 86 -19.94 -10.94 -43.03
CA GLU A 86 -20.56 -11.22 -41.75
C GLU A 86 -19.44 -11.61 -40.76
N VAL A 87 -19.10 -10.69 -39.84
CA VAL A 87 -18.00 -10.88 -38.88
C VAL A 87 -18.40 -11.93 -37.84
N SER A 88 -17.98 -13.15 -38.12
CA SER A 88 -18.08 -14.32 -37.27
C SER A 88 -17.28 -14.13 -35.98
N SER A 89 -17.76 -14.73 -34.89
CA SER A 89 -17.17 -14.79 -33.55
C SER A 89 -15.72 -15.33 -33.48
N GLY A 90 -15.12 -15.69 -34.61
CA GLY A 90 -13.76 -16.25 -34.71
C GLY A 90 -12.63 -15.23 -34.65
N ASP A 91 -12.84 -13.97 -35.05
CA ASP A 91 -11.77 -12.98 -35.18
C ASP A 91 -11.13 -12.57 -33.84
N PHE A 92 -11.87 -12.66 -32.74
CA PHE A 92 -11.35 -12.38 -31.39
C PHE A 92 -10.44 -13.48 -30.84
N LYS A 93 -10.56 -14.73 -31.32
CA LYS A 93 -9.65 -15.82 -30.94
C LYS A 93 -8.26 -15.62 -31.53
N PHE A 94 -8.19 -15.11 -32.76
CA PHE A 94 -6.94 -14.84 -33.46
C PHE A 94 -6.11 -13.74 -32.76
N LEU A 95 -6.75 -12.67 -32.28
CA LEU A 95 -6.08 -11.60 -31.51
C LEU A 95 -5.58 -12.08 -30.13
N LYS A 96 -6.23 -13.09 -29.55
CA LYS A 96 -5.82 -13.73 -28.29
C LYS A 96 -4.62 -14.66 -28.49
N GLU A 97 -4.59 -15.42 -29.58
CA GLU A 97 -3.46 -16.29 -29.94
C GLU A 97 -2.19 -15.50 -30.31
N MET A 98 -2.33 -14.25 -30.75
CA MET A 98 -1.21 -13.39 -31.15
C MET A 98 -0.56 -12.62 -29.98
N GLY A 99 -1.00 -12.83 -28.73
CA GLY A 99 -0.45 -12.14 -27.54
C GLY A 99 -0.75 -10.64 -27.46
N VAL A 100 -1.61 -10.12 -28.36
CA VAL A 100 -2.00 -8.68 -28.41
C VAL A 100 -3.11 -8.36 -27.39
N LEU A 101 -3.84 -9.38 -26.92
CA LEU A 101 -4.83 -9.31 -25.85
C LEU A 101 -4.30 -9.84 -24.50
N ASP A 102 -3.00 -9.71 -24.24
CA ASP A 102 -2.49 -9.95 -22.89
C ASP A 102 -2.88 -8.74 -22.03
N PHE A 103 -3.96 -8.89 -21.27
CA PHE A 103 -4.58 -7.82 -20.47
C PHE A 103 -3.74 -7.42 -19.24
N GLY A 104 -2.46 -7.83 -19.17
CA GLY A 104 -1.41 -7.40 -18.25
C GLY A 104 -1.79 -7.35 -16.77
N GLU A 105 -1.26 -8.26 -15.94
CA GLU A 105 -1.31 -8.11 -14.47
C GLU A 105 -0.29 -7.07 -13.95
N ASP A 106 -0.10 -5.96 -14.66
CA ASP A 106 1.25 -5.38 -14.69
C ASP A 106 1.63 -4.47 -13.53
N ILE A 107 0.71 -4.11 -12.62
CA ILE A 107 1.13 -3.40 -11.40
C ILE A 107 0.22 -3.71 -10.21
N ARG A 108 0.74 -4.44 -9.22
CA ARG A 108 0.11 -4.66 -7.91
C ARG A 108 0.95 -4.01 -6.82
N PHE A 109 0.29 -3.30 -5.91
CA PHE A 109 0.93 -2.83 -4.69
C PHE A 109 0.90 -3.93 -3.63
N GLU A 110 2.06 -4.20 -3.03
CA GLU A 110 2.22 -5.14 -1.92
C GLU A 110 3.12 -4.54 -0.83
N PRO A 111 2.65 -4.40 0.42
CA PRO A 111 3.44 -3.83 1.52
C PRO A 111 4.40 -4.87 2.13
N SER A 112 5.24 -5.50 1.30
CA SER A 112 6.09 -6.65 1.67
C SER A 112 7.01 -6.38 2.86
N LYS A 113 7.76 -5.27 2.85
CA LYS A 113 8.67 -4.89 3.95
C LYS A 113 7.97 -4.76 5.30
N LEU A 114 6.75 -4.24 5.29
CA LEU A 114 5.96 -3.95 6.48
C LEU A 114 5.31 -5.22 7.03
N LEU A 115 4.76 -6.04 6.14
CA LEU A 115 4.24 -7.37 6.48
C LEU A 115 5.34 -8.29 7.02
N ASP A 116 6.52 -8.31 6.39
CA ASP A 116 7.68 -9.06 6.88
C ASP A 116 8.13 -8.60 8.26
N LYS A 117 8.07 -7.28 8.51
CA LYS A 117 8.35 -6.71 9.83
C LYS A 117 7.34 -7.21 10.87
N PHE A 118 6.04 -7.14 10.58
CA PHE A 118 5.01 -7.67 11.48
C PHE A 118 5.17 -9.16 11.75
N GLN A 119 5.44 -9.96 10.71
CA GLN A 119 5.67 -11.40 10.88
C GLN A 119 6.91 -11.70 11.71
N ARG A 120 8.01 -10.96 11.50
CA ARG A 120 9.23 -11.11 12.29
C ARG A 120 8.99 -10.75 13.76
N GLU A 121 8.35 -9.62 14.04
CA GLU A 121 8.03 -9.18 15.41
C GLU A 121 7.08 -10.17 16.11
N ALA A 122 6.09 -10.71 15.39
CA ALA A 122 5.21 -11.75 15.91
C ALA A 122 5.97 -13.05 16.24
N ARG A 123 6.88 -13.49 15.36
CA ARG A 123 7.73 -14.67 15.60
C ARG A 123 8.67 -14.46 16.77
N GLU A 124 9.29 -13.28 16.89
CA GLU A 124 10.15 -12.92 18.01
C GLU A 124 9.38 -12.93 19.34
N ALA A 125 8.16 -12.38 19.37
CA ALA A 125 7.29 -12.44 20.55
C ALA A 125 6.99 -13.89 21.00
N ILE A 126 6.87 -14.82 20.05
CA ILE A 126 6.67 -16.26 20.30
C ILE A 126 7.99 -16.94 20.75
N LEU A 127 9.12 -16.64 20.07
CA LEU A 127 10.43 -17.27 20.27
C LEU A 127 11.17 -16.83 21.54
N TYR A 128 10.98 -15.60 22.01
CA TYR A 128 11.52 -15.13 23.30
C TYR A 128 10.61 -15.48 24.49
N SER A 129 9.45 -16.11 24.25
CA SER A 129 8.51 -16.59 25.28
C SER A 129 8.65 -18.05 25.78
N PRO A 130 9.58 -18.93 25.35
CA PRO A 130 9.59 -20.32 25.83
C PRO A 130 10.08 -20.46 27.28
N ALA A 131 10.80 -19.46 27.82
CA ALA A 131 11.14 -19.40 29.24
C ALA A 131 9.99 -18.86 30.13
N PHE A 132 8.92 -18.32 29.52
CA PHE A 132 7.74 -17.78 30.19
C PHE A 132 6.45 -18.45 29.69
N ASN A 133 6.44 -19.79 29.63
CA ASN A 133 5.22 -20.60 29.48
C ASN A 133 4.34 -20.60 30.76
N ARG A 134 4.27 -19.48 31.46
CA ARG A 134 3.08 -19.09 32.21
C ARG A 134 2.43 -18.05 31.32
N THR A 135 1.19 -18.29 30.89
CA THR A 135 0.26 -17.24 30.46
C THR A 135 0.65 -15.95 31.19
N LYS A 136 1.26 -14.96 30.51
CA LYS A 136 1.64 -13.70 31.16
C LYS A 136 0.38 -13.27 31.88
N GLN A 137 0.38 -13.35 33.19
CA GLN A 137 -0.78 -13.01 34.00
C GLN A 137 -0.81 -11.49 33.91
N ARG A 138 -1.41 -11.00 32.82
CA ARG A 138 -1.60 -9.58 32.60
C ARG A 138 -2.57 -9.16 33.70
N PHE A 139 -2.25 -8.07 34.38
CA PHE A 139 -3.14 -7.43 35.34
C PHE A 139 -3.64 -6.15 34.70
N PRO A 140 -4.54 -6.25 33.71
CA PRO A 140 -5.02 -5.09 33.01
C PRO A 140 -5.90 -4.27 33.95
N TYR A 141 -5.57 -2.99 34.11
CA TYR A 141 -6.41 -2.04 34.86
C TYR A 141 -6.73 -0.78 34.06
N ARG A 142 -6.10 -0.56 32.90
CA ARG A 142 -6.44 0.52 31.96
C ARG A 142 -6.76 -0.01 30.56
N LYS A 143 -7.59 0.72 29.81
CA LYS A 143 -7.87 0.44 28.40
C LYS A 143 -6.73 0.99 27.52
N PRO A 144 -6.54 0.49 26.28
CA PRO A 144 -5.61 1.08 25.34
C PRO A 144 -6.04 2.50 24.99
N GLN A 145 -5.15 3.48 25.18
CA GLN A 145 -5.45 4.89 24.93
C GLN A 145 -4.80 5.34 23.62
N LEU A 146 -5.61 5.90 22.72
CA LEU A 146 -5.18 6.37 21.42
C LEU A 146 -5.48 7.86 21.24
N ALA A 147 -4.52 8.59 20.69
CA ALA A 147 -4.73 9.97 20.28
C ALA A 147 -5.10 10.03 18.79
N MET A 148 -6.16 10.75 18.44
CA MET A 148 -6.47 11.11 17.05
C MET A 148 -6.13 12.56 16.80
N VAL A 149 -5.39 12.85 15.73
CA VAL A 149 -4.93 14.21 15.40
C VAL A 149 -5.45 14.63 14.04
N PHE A 150 -6.09 15.79 13.99
CA PHE A 150 -6.63 16.41 12.78
C PHE A 150 -6.05 17.81 12.55
N ALA A 151 -6.04 18.26 11.30
CA ALA A 151 -5.77 19.66 10.99
C ALA A 151 -6.92 20.57 11.45
N ASP A 152 -8.15 20.09 11.33
CA ASP A 152 -9.38 20.82 11.58
C ASP A 152 -10.53 19.85 11.91
N LEU A 153 -11.65 20.38 12.37
CA LEU A 153 -12.89 19.63 12.59
C LEU A 153 -14.04 20.11 11.69
N LEU A 154 -13.74 20.49 10.45
CA LEU A 154 -14.75 20.80 9.45
C LEU A 154 -15.41 19.52 8.93
N VAL A 155 -16.60 19.69 8.34
CA VAL A 155 -17.41 18.59 7.85
C VAL A 155 -16.81 18.05 6.55
N ASP A 156 -16.36 16.80 6.59
CA ASP A 156 -15.68 16.12 5.49
C ASP A 156 -15.86 14.59 5.61
N SER A 157 -15.88 13.91 4.46
CA SER A 157 -15.75 12.47 4.30
C SER A 157 -14.67 11.79 5.16
N GLN A 158 -13.48 12.36 5.31
CA GLN A 158 -12.42 11.76 6.13
C GLN A 158 -12.80 11.80 7.62
N LYS A 159 -13.52 12.83 8.06
CA LYS A 159 -14.01 12.89 9.45
C LYS A 159 -15.09 11.86 9.68
N LEU A 160 -16.00 11.67 8.72
CA LEU A 160 -17.00 10.60 8.78
C LEU A 160 -16.34 9.22 8.87
N LEU A 161 -15.30 8.97 8.07
CA LEU A 161 -14.53 7.73 8.13
C LEU A 161 -13.91 7.56 9.52
N MET A 162 -13.20 8.56 10.02
CA MET A 162 -12.51 8.44 11.31
C MET A 162 -13.47 8.34 12.49
N VAL A 163 -14.61 9.02 12.44
CA VAL A 163 -15.69 8.87 13.44
C VAL A 163 -16.24 7.45 13.43
N THR A 164 -16.46 6.88 12.24
CA THR A 164 -16.94 5.49 12.11
C THR A 164 -15.94 4.50 12.68
N VAL A 165 -14.66 4.65 12.35
CA VAL A 165 -13.57 3.82 12.87
C VAL A 165 -13.44 3.97 14.39
N ALA A 166 -13.48 5.19 14.92
CA ALA A 166 -13.39 5.44 16.35
C ALA A 166 -14.53 4.78 17.14
N ALA A 167 -15.78 4.97 16.69
CA ALA A 167 -16.94 4.38 17.32
C ALA A 167 -16.86 2.84 17.34
N ALA A 168 -16.44 2.24 16.23
CA ALA A 168 -16.26 0.80 16.12
C ALA A 168 -15.15 0.27 17.05
N LEU A 169 -14.02 0.97 17.12
CA LEU A 169 -12.90 0.59 18.00
C LEU A 169 -13.23 0.80 19.50
N GLN A 170 -14.06 1.78 19.83
CA GLN A 170 -14.51 2.01 21.21
C GLN A 170 -15.30 0.82 21.77
N GLU A 171 -16.12 0.16 20.94
CA GLU A 171 -16.87 -1.06 21.30
C GLU A 171 -15.95 -2.26 21.61
N ILE A 172 -14.81 -2.32 20.92
CA ILE A 172 -13.78 -3.34 21.14
C ILE A 172 -12.94 -3.05 22.39
N GLY A 173 -13.02 -1.83 22.94
CA GLY A 173 -12.43 -1.46 24.22
C GLY A 173 -11.31 -0.43 24.13
N TYR A 174 -11.09 0.20 22.98
CA TYR A 174 -10.17 1.34 22.84
C TYR A 174 -10.77 2.61 23.45
N GLU A 175 -9.92 3.47 23.98
CA GLU A 175 -10.27 4.80 24.45
C GLU A 175 -9.56 5.86 23.59
N PHE A 176 -10.27 6.92 23.24
CA PHE A 176 -9.78 7.95 22.32
C PHE A 176 -9.75 9.32 22.97
N GLN A 177 -8.76 10.13 22.57
CA GLN A 177 -8.79 11.57 22.72
C GLN A 177 -8.49 12.23 21.37
N VAL A 178 -9.32 13.21 21.00
CA VAL A 178 -9.20 13.91 19.73
C VAL A 178 -8.47 15.23 19.93
N TYR A 179 -7.50 15.48 19.07
CA TYR A 179 -6.72 16.70 18.99
C TYR A 179 -6.91 17.34 17.61
N SER A 180 -7.10 18.66 17.56
CA SER A 180 -7.21 19.39 16.29
C SER A 180 -6.46 20.72 16.34
N LEU A 181 -5.86 21.14 15.23
CA LEU A 181 -5.23 22.47 15.13
C LEU A 181 -6.27 23.60 15.01
N GLU A 182 -7.34 23.34 14.26
CA GLU A 182 -8.47 24.25 14.09
C GLU A 182 -9.78 23.59 14.59
N ASP A 183 -10.66 24.37 15.19
CA ASP A 183 -11.98 23.89 15.64
C ASP A 183 -12.98 23.84 14.47
N GLY A 184 -14.10 23.17 14.65
CA GLY A 184 -15.13 23.06 13.62
C GLY A 184 -16.38 22.28 14.04
N PRO A 185 -17.41 22.21 13.17
CA PRO A 185 -18.71 21.63 13.52
C PRO A 185 -18.67 20.16 13.94
N VAL A 186 -17.67 19.39 13.48
CA VAL A 186 -17.53 17.96 13.85
C VAL A 186 -17.12 17.79 15.32
N HIS A 187 -16.70 18.87 16.01
CA HIS A 187 -16.50 18.85 17.46
C HIS A 187 -17.71 18.27 18.20
N ASP A 188 -18.92 18.75 17.88
CA ASP A 188 -20.14 18.29 18.56
C ASP A 188 -20.46 16.82 18.25
N VAL A 189 -20.06 16.31 17.09
CA VAL A 189 -20.18 14.89 16.73
C VAL A 189 -19.31 14.04 17.65
N TRP A 190 -18.04 14.40 17.83
CA TRP A 190 -17.14 13.71 18.75
C TRP A 190 -17.67 13.72 20.19
N ARG A 191 -18.21 14.86 20.63
CA ARG A 191 -18.84 14.99 21.96
C ARG A 191 -20.06 14.07 22.11
N THR A 192 -20.86 13.91 21.05
CA THR A 192 -22.06 13.05 21.05
C THR A 192 -21.71 11.57 21.24
N ILE A 193 -20.56 11.13 20.70
CA ILE A 193 -20.03 9.76 20.86
C ILE A 193 -19.32 9.60 22.23
N GLY A 194 -19.14 10.69 22.98
CA GLY A 194 -18.47 10.69 24.28
C GLY A 194 -16.95 10.73 24.20
N ILE A 195 -16.38 11.18 23.07
CA ILE A 195 -14.93 11.31 22.89
C ILE A 195 -14.51 12.77 23.13
N PRO A 196 -13.56 13.03 24.06
CA PRO A 196 -13.11 14.39 24.35
C PRO A 196 -12.30 14.97 23.19
N VAL A 197 -12.52 16.26 22.92
CA VAL A 197 -11.82 17.04 21.89
C VAL A 197 -10.99 18.14 22.56
N THR A 198 -9.73 18.29 22.15
CA THR A 198 -8.81 19.33 22.60
C THR A 198 -8.25 20.08 21.40
N ILE A 199 -8.43 21.41 21.38
CA ILE A 199 -7.89 22.24 20.30
C ILE A 199 -6.46 22.68 20.66
N ILE A 200 -5.52 22.30 19.82
CA ILE A 200 -4.11 22.66 19.93
C ILE A 200 -3.91 24.01 19.23
N GLN A 201 -3.80 25.07 20.02
CA GLN A 201 -3.51 26.40 19.48
C GLN A 201 -2.06 26.45 18.97
N ALA A 202 -1.90 26.50 17.65
CA ALA A 202 -0.63 26.78 16.99
C ALA A 202 -0.31 28.29 17.03
N PHE A 203 -0.33 28.92 18.21
CA PHE A 203 0.13 30.31 18.34
C PHE A 203 1.62 30.33 18.70
N ASP A 204 2.40 30.85 17.76
CA ASP A 204 3.76 31.38 17.89
C ASP A 204 4.68 30.75 18.96
N LYS A 205 5.65 29.96 18.49
CA LYS A 205 6.93 29.64 19.16
C LYS A 205 6.87 28.91 20.51
N THR A 206 5.71 28.72 21.10
CA THR A 206 5.53 27.83 22.25
C THR A 206 5.08 26.47 21.74
N GLY A 207 5.89 25.45 22.01
CA GLY A 207 5.65 24.09 21.53
C GLY A 207 4.26 23.59 21.96
N ILE A 208 3.69 22.70 21.16
CA ILE A 208 2.45 21.99 21.50
C ILE A 208 2.66 21.31 22.87
N VAL A 209 1.99 21.81 23.91
CA VAL A 209 2.07 21.28 25.28
C VAL A 209 1.10 20.10 25.42
N VAL A 210 1.37 19.03 24.69
CA VAL A 210 0.66 17.75 24.83
C VAL A 210 1.70 16.71 25.21
N ASP A 211 1.47 16.04 26.33
CA ASP A 211 2.27 14.89 26.71
C ASP A 211 1.75 13.65 25.99
N TRP A 212 2.37 13.36 24.85
CA TRP A 212 2.00 12.27 23.97
C TRP A 212 2.33 10.88 24.54
N LEU A 213 3.14 10.80 25.61
CA LEU A 213 3.49 9.52 26.25
C LEU A 213 2.32 8.88 27.00
N ASN A 214 1.24 9.62 27.24
CA ASN A 214 0.02 9.08 27.84
C ASN A 214 -0.74 8.13 26.89
N TYR A 215 -0.40 8.13 25.60
CA TYR A 215 -1.06 7.30 24.59
C TYR A 215 -0.19 6.12 24.17
N ASP A 216 -0.85 4.99 23.97
CA ASP A 216 -0.22 3.78 23.45
C ASP A 216 0.02 3.85 21.94
N GLY A 217 -0.66 4.79 21.24
CA GLY A 217 -0.43 5.09 19.83
C GLY A 217 -1.18 6.33 19.34
N ILE A 218 -0.72 6.85 18.19
CA ILE A 218 -1.20 8.11 17.62
C ILE A 218 -1.68 7.88 16.19
N LEU A 219 -2.91 8.28 15.91
CA LEU A 219 -3.54 8.29 14.60
C LEU A 219 -3.55 9.73 14.09
N VAL A 220 -2.82 10.01 13.03
CA VAL A 220 -2.83 11.33 12.38
C VAL A 220 -3.62 11.22 11.09
N ASN A 221 -4.52 12.16 10.83
CA ASN A 221 -5.30 12.20 9.59
C ASN A 221 -4.97 13.44 8.75
N SER A 222 -4.90 13.24 7.43
CA SER A 222 -4.50 14.24 6.44
C SER A 222 -3.04 14.67 6.54
N PHE A 223 -2.46 15.07 5.41
CA PHE A 223 -1.16 15.72 5.42
C PHE A 223 -1.21 17.18 5.92
N GLU A 224 -2.40 17.76 6.00
CA GLU A 224 -2.61 19.10 6.56
C GLU A 224 -2.26 19.17 8.05
N ALA A 225 -2.36 18.03 8.77
CA ALA A 225 -2.01 17.92 10.19
C ALA A 225 -0.48 17.91 10.45
N ARG A 226 0.33 18.23 9.44
CA ARG A 226 1.79 18.24 9.51
C ARG A 226 2.36 19.02 10.70
N GLY A 227 1.70 20.09 11.14
CA GLY A 227 2.21 20.94 12.24
C GLY A 227 2.59 20.15 13.49
N VAL A 228 1.87 19.05 13.76
CA VAL A 228 2.08 18.21 14.96
C VAL A 228 3.29 17.28 14.84
N PHE A 229 3.76 16.98 13.62
CA PHE A 229 4.91 16.08 13.43
C PHE A 229 6.20 16.61 14.03
N SER A 230 6.33 17.92 14.21
CA SER A 230 7.45 18.54 14.90
C SER A 230 7.66 17.97 16.32
N CYS A 231 6.58 17.58 17.01
CA CYS A 231 6.63 16.94 18.32
C CYS A 231 7.20 15.52 18.27
N PHE A 232 7.03 14.81 17.17
CA PHE A 232 7.36 13.39 17.09
C PHE A 232 8.78 13.11 16.62
N VAL A 233 9.51 14.09 16.09
CA VAL A 233 10.86 13.87 15.54
C VAL A 233 11.89 13.54 16.62
N GLN A 234 11.71 14.05 17.84
CA GLN A 234 12.68 13.94 18.94
C GLN A 234 12.23 12.95 20.01
N GLU A 235 13.19 12.41 20.76
CA GLU A 235 12.90 11.69 22.00
C GLU A 235 12.29 12.65 23.05
N PRO A 236 11.35 12.20 23.89
CA PRO A 236 10.92 10.81 24.08
C PRO A 236 9.84 10.34 23.09
N PHE A 237 9.23 11.26 22.34
CA PHE A 237 8.06 10.95 21.50
C PHE A 237 8.39 10.17 20.23
N LYS A 238 9.66 10.06 19.84
CA LYS A 238 10.12 9.26 18.69
C LYS A 238 9.78 7.77 18.80
N SER A 239 9.66 7.22 20.01
CA SER A 239 9.34 5.80 20.27
C SER A 239 7.86 5.46 20.06
N LEU A 240 6.98 6.47 20.04
CA LEU A 240 5.54 6.25 19.95
C LEU A 240 5.12 5.77 18.55
N PRO A 241 4.27 4.72 18.46
CA PRO A 241 3.76 4.26 17.19
C PRO A 241 2.82 5.30 16.58
N LEU A 242 3.15 5.70 15.34
CA LEU A 242 2.43 6.73 14.61
C LEU A 242 1.86 6.14 13.31
N ILE A 243 0.54 6.11 13.21
CA ILE A 243 -0.18 5.70 12.02
C ILE A 243 -0.74 6.96 11.36
N TRP A 244 -0.29 7.25 10.14
CA TRP A 244 -0.69 8.44 9.41
C TRP A 244 -1.59 8.07 8.23
N THR A 245 -2.83 8.51 8.23
CA THR A 245 -3.78 8.27 7.14
C THR A 245 -3.77 9.44 6.17
N ILE A 246 -3.56 9.16 4.88
CA ILE A 246 -3.54 10.15 3.80
C ILE A 246 -4.58 9.76 2.75
N HIS A 247 -5.55 10.63 2.51
CA HIS A 247 -6.59 10.43 1.50
C HIS A 247 -6.35 11.27 0.24
N GLU A 248 -5.58 12.35 0.37
CA GLU A 248 -5.45 13.37 -0.65
C GLU A 248 -4.43 13.00 -1.73
N ARG A 249 -4.71 13.38 -2.98
CA ARG A 249 -3.77 13.24 -4.11
C ARG A 249 -2.87 14.46 -4.31
N SER A 250 -3.22 15.59 -3.68
CA SER A 250 -2.67 16.92 -3.98
C SER A 250 -1.17 17.04 -3.69
N LEU A 251 -0.68 16.51 -2.56
CA LEU A 251 0.75 16.53 -2.22
C LEU A 251 1.59 15.69 -3.21
N ALA A 252 1.12 14.51 -3.60
CA ALA A 252 1.82 13.69 -4.58
C ALA A 252 1.82 14.30 -5.99
N THR A 253 0.73 14.93 -6.42
CA THR A 253 0.72 15.68 -7.69
C THR A 253 1.68 16.88 -7.62
N ARG A 254 1.74 17.56 -6.47
CA ARG A 254 2.62 18.71 -6.25
C ARG A 254 4.09 18.30 -6.15
N SER A 255 4.40 17.11 -5.62
CA SER A 255 5.79 16.62 -5.51
C SER A 255 6.50 16.54 -6.86
N ARG A 256 5.78 16.16 -7.93
CA ARG A 256 6.29 16.17 -9.31
C ARG A 256 6.74 17.57 -9.74
N LYS A 257 6.00 18.61 -9.35
CA LYS A 257 6.37 20.02 -9.60
C LYS A 257 7.59 20.43 -8.79
N TYR A 258 7.76 19.94 -7.56
CA TYR A 258 8.96 20.21 -6.75
C TYR A 258 10.22 19.62 -7.39
N ILE A 259 10.12 18.41 -7.94
CA ILE A 259 11.22 17.77 -8.66
C ILE A 259 11.57 18.57 -9.92
N SER A 260 10.58 18.92 -10.75
CA SER A 260 10.82 19.66 -11.99
C SER A 260 11.32 21.09 -11.76
N SER A 261 10.95 21.72 -10.65
CA SER A 261 11.39 23.08 -10.28
C SER A 261 12.68 23.11 -9.46
N GLY A 262 13.28 21.96 -9.13
CA GLY A 262 14.51 21.87 -8.35
C GLY A 262 14.37 22.23 -6.86
N ARG A 263 13.14 22.24 -6.31
CA ARG A 263 12.86 22.52 -4.88
C ARG A 263 13.09 21.29 -4.01
N ILE A 264 14.32 20.80 -3.97
CA ILE A 264 14.69 19.53 -3.32
C ILE A 264 14.53 19.63 -1.79
N ASP A 265 14.83 20.77 -1.18
CA ASP A 265 14.76 20.95 0.29
C ASP A 265 13.36 20.68 0.85
N LEU A 266 12.34 21.19 0.17
CA LEU A 266 10.94 21.02 0.55
C LEU A 266 10.51 19.56 0.41
N LEU A 267 10.99 18.88 -0.64
CA LEU A 267 10.74 17.46 -0.85
C LEU A 267 11.44 16.60 0.22
N ASN A 268 12.66 16.95 0.62
CA ASN A 268 13.39 16.27 1.70
C ASN A 268 12.72 16.46 3.06
N ASP A 269 12.15 17.64 3.31
CA ASP A 269 11.41 17.91 4.54
C ASP A 269 10.17 16.99 4.66
N TRP A 270 9.41 16.85 3.58
CA TRP A 270 8.31 15.87 3.53
C TRP A 270 8.82 14.45 3.73
N LYS A 271 9.89 14.03 3.05
CA LYS A 271 10.48 12.69 3.25
C LYS A 271 10.84 12.41 4.71
N ARG A 272 11.37 13.40 5.45
CA ARG A 272 11.67 13.25 6.88
C ARG A 272 10.41 12.92 7.70
N ILE A 273 9.28 13.54 7.37
CA ILE A 273 7.99 13.32 8.04
C ILE A 273 7.43 11.93 7.71
N PHE A 274 7.49 11.54 6.43
CA PHE A 274 7.13 10.19 6.00
C PHE A 274 8.00 9.13 6.70
N ASN A 275 9.30 9.37 6.87
CA ASN A 275 10.22 8.47 7.59
C ASN A 275 9.88 8.32 9.08
N ARG A 276 9.40 9.39 9.74
CA ARG A 276 8.98 9.31 11.15
C ARG A 276 7.74 8.42 11.34
N SER A 277 6.85 8.35 10.36
CA SER A 277 5.61 7.58 10.51
C SER A 277 5.90 6.09 10.62
N SER A 278 5.31 5.41 11.61
CA SER A 278 5.47 3.96 11.77
C SER A 278 4.77 3.22 10.64
N VAL A 279 3.58 3.70 10.26
CA VAL A 279 2.82 3.22 9.10
C VAL A 279 2.11 4.42 8.46
N VAL A 280 2.12 4.48 7.13
CA VAL A 280 1.30 5.42 6.34
C VAL A 280 0.20 4.63 5.64
N VAL A 281 -1.05 4.96 5.96
CA VAL A 281 -2.25 4.27 5.48
C VAL A 281 -2.88 5.06 4.35
N PHE A 282 -3.22 4.36 3.27
CA PHE A 282 -3.97 4.88 2.14
C PHE A 282 -5.33 4.15 1.99
N PRO A 283 -6.39 4.86 1.57
CA PRO A 283 -7.74 4.29 1.38
C PRO A 283 -7.89 3.42 0.11
N ASN A 284 -6.92 3.43 -0.80
CA ASN A 284 -6.94 2.66 -2.04
C ASN A 284 -5.52 2.27 -2.46
N TYR A 285 -5.40 1.33 -3.40
CA TYR A 285 -4.11 0.83 -3.88
C TYR A 285 -3.42 1.76 -4.89
N ILE A 286 -4.13 2.78 -5.40
CA ILE A 286 -3.62 3.72 -6.39
C ILE A 286 -2.72 4.78 -5.71
N LEU A 287 -3.17 5.32 -4.58
CA LEU A 287 -2.47 6.36 -3.84
C LEU A 287 -1.01 6.01 -3.49
N PRO A 288 -0.66 4.84 -2.92
CA PRO A 288 0.74 4.53 -2.64
C PRO A 288 1.63 4.56 -3.89
N MET A 289 1.08 4.23 -5.07
CA MET A 289 1.81 4.30 -6.34
C MET A 289 2.09 5.75 -6.74
N ILE A 290 1.12 6.65 -6.57
CA ILE A 290 1.30 8.09 -6.84
C ILE A 290 2.25 8.71 -5.80
N TYR A 291 2.21 8.25 -4.55
CA TYR A 291 3.09 8.67 -3.45
C TYR A 291 4.47 8.00 -3.44
N SER A 292 4.82 7.19 -4.44
CA SER A 292 6.08 6.44 -4.52
C SER A 292 7.34 7.28 -4.32
N THR A 293 7.31 8.59 -4.59
CA THR A 293 8.41 9.52 -4.31
C THR A 293 8.78 9.63 -2.84
N PHE A 294 7.86 9.28 -1.94
CA PHE A 294 8.00 9.33 -0.48
C PHE A 294 8.07 7.93 0.15
N ASP A 295 8.12 6.87 -0.66
CA ASP A 295 8.10 5.51 -0.14
C ASP A 295 9.42 5.17 0.60
N VAL A 296 9.29 4.93 1.90
CA VAL A 296 10.37 4.45 2.77
C VAL A 296 10.16 2.99 3.19
N GLY A 297 9.13 2.32 2.66
CA GLY A 297 8.74 0.96 3.02
C GLY A 297 7.74 0.87 4.18
N ASN A 298 7.08 1.99 4.54
CA ASN A 298 6.09 2.05 5.61
C ASN A 298 4.64 2.24 5.09
N PHE A 299 4.40 2.08 3.79
CA PHE A 299 3.07 2.23 3.20
C PHE A 299 2.21 1.00 3.46
N PHE A 300 0.92 1.25 3.71
CA PHE A 300 -0.10 0.24 3.94
C PHE A 300 -1.42 0.72 3.31
N VAL A 301 -2.28 -0.22 2.92
CA VAL A 301 -3.57 0.09 2.29
C VAL A 301 -4.69 -0.52 3.11
N ILE A 302 -5.67 0.29 3.47
CA ILE A 302 -6.94 -0.13 4.06
C ILE A 302 -8.02 0.33 3.08
N PRO A 303 -8.64 -0.58 2.30
CA PRO A 303 -9.56 -0.19 1.26
C PRO A 303 -10.87 0.35 1.85
N GLY A 304 -11.30 1.50 1.36
CA GLY A 304 -12.62 2.08 1.67
C GLY A 304 -12.57 3.56 2.02
N THR A 305 -13.55 4.31 1.52
CA THR A 305 -13.73 5.72 1.81
C THR A 305 -15.18 6.12 1.55
N PRO A 306 -15.80 7.00 2.37
CA PRO A 306 -17.12 7.55 2.10
C PRO A 306 -17.07 8.75 1.13
N ALA A 307 -15.91 9.13 0.60
CA ALA A 307 -15.72 10.34 -0.20
C ALA A 307 -16.62 10.39 -1.45
N GLU A 308 -16.73 9.30 -2.20
CA GLU A 308 -17.53 9.24 -3.43
C GLU A 308 -19.03 9.40 -3.14
N ALA A 309 -19.51 8.76 -2.08
CA ALA A 309 -20.90 8.90 -1.64
C ALA A 309 -21.18 10.31 -1.10
N TRP A 310 -20.24 10.87 -0.34
CA TRP A 310 -20.34 12.23 0.18
C TRP A 310 -20.40 13.26 -0.96
N GLU A 311 -19.46 13.19 -1.91
CA GLU A 311 -19.44 14.08 -3.07
C GLU A 311 -20.71 13.94 -3.91
N ALA A 312 -21.21 12.73 -4.15
CA ALA A 312 -22.44 12.51 -4.90
C ALA A 312 -23.65 13.18 -4.24
N ASP A 313 -23.85 13.01 -2.92
CA ASP A 313 -24.92 13.65 -2.17
C ASP A 313 -24.82 15.19 -2.28
N THR A 314 -23.62 15.76 -2.22
CA THR A 314 -23.41 17.21 -2.36
C THR A 314 -23.74 17.73 -3.76
N VAL A 315 -23.32 17.01 -4.80
CA VAL A 315 -23.60 17.37 -6.19
C VAL A 315 -25.09 17.30 -6.45
N MET A 316 -25.79 16.26 -5.97
CA MET A 316 -27.24 16.13 -6.08
C MET A 316 -27.99 17.26 -5.34
N ALA A 317 -27.49 17.70 -4.18
CA ALA A 317 -28.09 18.80 -3.43
C ALA A 317 -27.92 20.16 -4.14
N LEU A 318 -26.75 20.42 -4.72
CA LEU A 318 -26.43 21.68 -5.41
C LEU A 318 -27.15 21.84 -6.75
N HIS A 319 -27.47 20.74 -7.44
CA HIS A 319 -27.88 20.77 -8.85
C HIS A 319 -29.34 20.37 -9.08
N LYS A 320 -30.27 20.99 -8.35
CA LYS A 320 -31.71 20.83 -8.61
C LYS A 320 -32.17 21.40 -9.97
N ASP A 321 -31.35 22.24 -10.63
CA ASP A 321 -31.70 22.91 -11.89
C ASP A 321 -30.94 22.36 -13.11
N ASN A 322 -31.67 21.73 -14.04
CA ASN A 322 -31.40 21.47 -15.47
C ASN A 322 -29.91 21.36 -15.94
N LEU A 323 -29.09 20.55 -15.28
CA LEU A 323 -27.71 20.22 -15.70
C LEU A 323 -27.64 19.71 -17.16
N ARG A 324 -28.63 18.94 -17.60
CA ARG A 324 -28.72 18.45 -19.00
C ARG A 324 -28.66 19.58 -20.01
N VAL A 325 -29.41 20.66 -19.77
CA VAL A 325 -29.45 21.83 -20.66
C VAL A 325 -28.11 22.57 -20.65
N LYS A 326 -27.47 22.70 -19.47
CA LYS A 326 -26.12 23.30 -19.37
C LYS A 326 -25.07 22.51 -20.14
N MET A 327 -25.24 21.19 -20.23
CA MET A 327 -24.36 20.28 -20.96
C MET A 327 -24.72 20.15 -22.45
N GLY A 328 -25.78 20.82 -22.90
CA GLY A 328 -26.25 20.78 -24.29
C GLY A 328 -26.95 19.48 -24.67
N TYR A 329 -27.52 18.75 -23.70
CA TYR A 329 -28.37 17.58 -23.91
C TYR A 329 -29.84 17.98 -23.81
N GLU A 330 -30.66 17.39 -24.69
CA GLU A 330 -32.11 17.52 -24.61
C GLU A 330 -32.68 16.65 -23.48
N LEU A 331 -33.90 16.95 -23.02
CA LEU A 331 -34.52 16.19 -21.92
C LEU A 331 -34.86 14.75 -22.32
N GLU A 332 -35.18 14.53 -23.60
CA GLU A 332 -35.51 13.22 -24.16
C GLU A 332 -34.27 12.47 -24.71
N ASP A 333 -33.07 13.06 -24.64
CA ASP A 333 -31.84 12.37 -25.02
C ASP A 333 -31.52 11.26 -24.00
N ALA A 334 -31.14 10.09 -24.52
CA ALA A 334 -30.56 9.00 -23.77
C ALA A 334 -29.04 9.16 -23.73
N VAL A 335 -28.46 9.32 -22.55
CA VAL A 335 -27.02 9.58 -22.39
C VAL A 335 -26.32 8.35 -21.80
N ILE A 336 -25.43 7.72 -22.56
CA ILE A 336 -24.58 6.61 -22.09
C ILE A 336 -23.18 7.15 -21.83
N ALA A 337 -22.68 6.99 -20.60
CA ALA A 337 -21.30 7.31 -20.25
C ALA A 337 -20.45 6.03 -20.25
N ILE A 338 -19.40 5.99 -21.06
CA ILE A 338 -18.38 4.93 -21.03
C ILE A 338 -17.23 5.44 -20.18
N VAL A 339 -16.91 4.72 -19.10
CA VAL A 339 -15.86 5.08 -18.14
C VAL A 339 -14.78 3.99 -18.13
N GLY A 340 -13.54 4.35 -17.81
CA GLY A 340 -12.42 3.41 -17.78
C GLY A 340 -11.71 3.34 -16.44
N SER A 341 -10.63 2.55 -16.42
CA SER A 341 -9.64 2.55 -15.35
C SER A 341 -9.05 3.94 -15.14
N GLN A 342 -8.62 4.23 -13.91
CA GLN A 342 -7.78 5.41 -13.64
C GLN A 342 -6.36 5.23 -14.20
N PHE A 343 -5.96 3.99 -14.48
CA PHE A 343 -4.68 3.68 -15.12
C PHE A 343 -4.81 3.76 -16.64
N MET A 344 -3.90 4.53 -17.24
CA MET A 344 -3.77 4.58 -18.70
C MET A 344 -2.82 3.47 -19.16
N TYR A 345 -3.34 2.51 -19.91
CA TYR A 345 -2.56 1.42 -20.52
C TYR A 345 -2.92 1.24 -21.99
N ARG A 346 -2.04 0.58 -22.74
CA ARG A 346 -2.14 0.48 -24.22
C ARG A 346 -3.43 -0.20 -24.70
N GLY A 347 -3.94 -1.16 -23.94
CA GLY A 347 -5.15 -1.93 -24.27
C GLY A 347 -6.46 -1.14 -24.15
N LEU A 348 -6.50 -0.05 -23.37
CA LEU A 348 -7.74 0.66 -23.05
C LEU A 348 -8.50 1.18 -24.28
N TRP A 349 -7.77 1.61 -25.32
CA TRP A 349 -8.37 2.07 -26.59
C TRP A 349 -9.15 0.96 -27.30
N LEU A 350 -8.55 -0.23 -27.35
CA LEU A 350 -9.14 -1.39 -27.98
C LEU A 350 -10.40 -1.84 -27.23
N GLU A 351 -10.35 -1.80 -25.89
CA GLU A 351 -11.46 -2.20 -25.04
C GLU A 351 -12.65 -1.24 -25.17
N HIS A 352 -12.41 0.07 -25.18
CA HIS A 352 -13.46 1.04 -25.45
C HIS A 352 -14.02 0.89 -26.89
N ALA A 353 -13.18 0.55 -27.87
CA ALA A 353 -13.63 0.29 -29.24
C ALA A 353 -14.54 -0.95 -29.34
N ILE A 354 -14.22 -2.03 -28.60
CA ILE A 354 -15.06 -3.23 -28.50
C ILE A 354 -16.45 -2.89 -27.93
N ILE A 355 -16.50 -1.98 -26.95
CA ILE A 355 -17.76 -1.54 -26.34
C ILE A 355 -18.58 -0.70 -27.32
N LEU A 356 -17.94 0.21 -28.07
CA LEU A 356 -18.61 0.91 -29.16
C LEU A 356 -19.13 -0.05 -30.23
N GLN A 357 -18.37 -1.09 -30.57
CA GLN A 357 -18.84 -2.09 -31.52
C GLN A 357 -20.09 -2.83 -31.00
N ALA A 358 -20.16 -3.11 -29.70
CA ALA A 358 -21.32 -3.74 -29.06
C ALA A 358 -22.54 -2.80 -28.95
N LEU A 359 -22.32 -1.49 -28.88
CA LEU A 359 -23.36 -0.46 -28.83
C LEU A 359 -23.97 -0.15 -30.20
N LEU A 360 -23.22 -0.37 -31.29
CA LEU A 360 -23.63 -0.01 -32.65
C LEU A 360 -25.01 -0.61 -33.04
N PRO A 361 -25.32 -1.89 -32.78
CA PRO A 361 -26.64 -2.45 -33.11
C PRO A 361 -27.79 -1.80 -32.35
N VAL A 362 -27.53 -1.26 -31.15
CA VAL A 362 -28.55 -0.65 -30.28
C VAL A 362 -28.95 0.74 -30.78
N LEU A 363 -28.14 1.41 -31.60
CA LEU A 363 -28.48 2.71 -32.18
C LEU A 363 -29.84 2.71 -32.90
N SER A 364 -30.18 1.61 -33.57
CA SER A 364 -31.44 1.44 -34.29
C SER A 364 -32.67 1.35 -33.38
N ASP A 365 -32.48 1.06 -32.09
CA ASP A 365 -33.56 0.93 -31.11
C ASP A 365 -33.98 2.29 -30.51
N PHE A 366 -33.23 3.37 -30.80
CA PHE A 366 -33.53 4.73 -30.33
C PHE A 366 -34.28 5.54 -31.40
N PRO A 367 -35.25 6.38 -31.00
CA PRO A 367 -35.93 7.27 -31.94
C PRO A 367 -34.93 8.24 -32.59
N LEU A 368 -35.27 8.61 -33.84
CA LEU A 368 -34.60 9.67 -34.56
C LEU A 368 -35.41 10.96 -34.35
N ASP A 369 -34.74 12.04 -33.96
CA ASP A 369 -35.33 13.37 -33.93
C ASP A 369 -35.73 13.83 -35.34
N ASN A 370 -36.52 14.90 -35.41
CA ASN A 370 -36.97 15.53 -36.66
C ASN A 370 -35.83 15.89 -37.64
N ASN A 371 -34.59 16.02 -37.14
CA ASN A 371 -33.38 16.28 -37.91
C ASN A 371 -32.61 15.00 -38.32
N SER A 372 -33.20 13.81 -38.16
CA SER A 372 -32.55 12.51 -38.39
C SER A 372 -31.33 12.24 -37.50
N ASN A 373 -31.24 12.91 -36.35
CA ASN A 373 -30.23 12.65 -35.33
C ASN A 373 -30.80 11.65 -34.32
N SER A 374 -30.00 10.66 -33.93
CA SER A 374 -30.40 9.77 -32.84
C SER A 374 -30.44 10.54 -31.52
N ASN A 375 -31.46 10.27 -30.71
CA ASN A 375 -31.58 10.76 -29.34
C ASN A 375 -30.55 10.10 -28.41
N LEU A 376 -29.80 9.10 -28.90
CA LEU A 376 -28.68 8.52 -28.16
C LEU A 376 -27.45 9.43 -28.24
N LYS A 377 -26.87 9.77 -27.09
CA LYS A 377 -25.57 10.41 -26.94
C LYS A 377 -24.64 9.50 -26.15
N ILE A 378 -23.44 9.25 -26.67
CA ILE A 378 -22.42 8.43 -26.02
C ILE A 378 -21.27 9.35 -25.63
N VAL A 379 -20.92 9.36 -24.34
CA VAL A 379 -19.81 10.16 -23.81
C VAL A 379 -18.76 9.22 -23.26
N VAL A 380 -17.53 9.33 -23.77
CA VAL A 380 -16.41 8.52 -23.28
C VAL A 380 -15.55 9.36 -22.35
N LEU A 381 -15.54 8.95 -21.09
CA LEU A 381 -14.78 9.55 -19.99
C LEU A 381 -13.48 8.76 -19.81
N SER A 382 -12.38 9.30 -20.34
CA SER A 382 -11.06 8.65 -20.21
C SER A 382 -9.93 9.65 -20.35
N GLY A 383 -8.83 9.40 -19.62
CA GLY A 383 -7.60 10.16 -19.70
C GLY A 383 -7.70 11.62 -19.23
N ASP A 384 -6.55 12.28 -19.34
CA ASP A 384 -6.39 13.70 -19.01
C ASP A 384 -6.71 14.58 -20.23
N SER A 385 -7.09 15.83 -19.99
CA SER A 385 -7.38 16.83 -21.04
C SER A 385 -6.22 17.09 -21.99
N THR A 386 -4.99 16.72 -21.60
CA THR A 386 -3.77 16.86 -22.40
C THR A 386 -3.46 15.67 -23.30
N SER A 387 -4.23 14.58 -23.21
CA SER A 387 -3.96 13.36 -23.97
C SER A 387 -4.58 13.39 -25.36
N ASN A 388 -3.87 12.86 -26.37
CA ASN A 388 -4.40 12.66 -27.73
C ASN A 388 -5.47 11.57 -27.83
N TYR A 389 -5.92 11.05 -26.69
CA TYR A 389 -6.91 9.97 -26.58
C TYR A 389 -8.21 10.33 -27.31
N GLY A 390 -8.72 11.55 -27.10
CA GLY A 390 -10.01 11.97 -27.65
C GLY A 390 -10.04 11.94 -29.16
N VAL A 391 -9.01 12.48 -29.81
CA VAL A 391 -8.92 12.55 -31.28
C VAL A 391 -8.92 11.15 -31.90
N VAL A 392 -8.12 10.24 -31.34
CA VAL A 392 -8.03 8.85 -31.82
C VAL A 392 -9.37 8.13 -31.63
N PHE A 393 -10.02 8.36 -30.49
CA PHE A 393 -11.28 7.70 -30.18
C PHE A 393 -12.45 8.19 -31.04
N GLU A 394 -12.50 9.48 -31.35
CA GLU A 394 -13.46 10.04 -32.31
C GLU A 394 -13.26 9.48 -33.71
N GLU A 395 -12.00 9.30 -34.15
CA GLU A 395 -11.67 8.65 -35.42
C GLU A 395 -12.10 7.17 -35.45
N ILE A 396 -11.91 6.44 -34.34
CA ILE A 396 -12.41 5.06 -34.19
C ILE A 396 -13.95 5.03 -34.33
N ALA A 397 -14.66 5.96 -33.71
CA ALA A 397 -16.12 6.02 -33.81
C ALA A 397 -16.57 6.25 -35.27
N ILE A 398 -15.93 7.17 -36.00
CA ILE A 398 -16.20 7.41 -37.42
C ILE A 398 -15.92 6.15 -38.26
N ASN A 399 -14.81 5.46 -38.00
CA ASN A 399 -14.46 4.21 -38.68
C ASN A 399 -15.45 3.07 -38.39
N LEU A 400 -16.05 3.06 -37.20
CA LEU A 400 -17.13 2.13 -36.82
C LEU A 400 -18.50 2.57 -37.37
N THR A 401 -18.56 3.56 -38.26
CA THR A 401 -19.77 4.07 -38.94
C THR A 401 -20.76 4.82 -38.02
N TYR A 402 -20.30 5.34 -36.88
CA TYR A 402 -21.14 6.21 -36.06
C TYR A 402 -21.43 7.55 -36.76
N PRO A 403 -22.69 8.03 -36.74
CA PRO A 403 -23.01 9.39 -37.17
C PRO A 403 -22.22 10.44 -36.39
N SER A 404 -21.81 11.51 -37.09
CA SER A 404 -21.04 12.60 -36.50
C SER A 404 -21.80 13.24 -35.33
N GLY A 405 -21.12 13.41 -34.20
CA GLY A 405 -21.66 14.08 -33.00
C GLY A 405 -22.41 13.19 -32.00
N ILE A 406 -22.60 11.89 -32.28
CA ILE A 406 -23.19 10.93 -31.32
C ILE A 406 -22.19 10.55 -30.22
N VAL A 407 -20.97 10.19 -30.62
CA VAL A 407 -19.88 9.83 -29.71
C VAL A 407 -19.03 11.07 -29.46
N LYS A 408 -18.81 11.42 -28.20
CA LYS A 408 -17.92 12.50 -27.79
C LYS A 408 -16.95 12.01 -26.72
N HIS A 409 -15.70 12.44 -26.82
CA HIS A 409 -14.74 12.26 -25.74
C HIS A 409 -14.78 13.46 -24.78
N LYS A 410 -14.68 13.19 -23.48
CA LYS A 410 -14.40 14.21 -22.47
C LYS A 410 -13.37 13.67 -21.48
N ALA A 411 -12.45 14.54 -21.07
CA ALA A 411 -11.45 14.20 -20.07
C ALA A 411 -12.06 14.15 -18.66
N ILE A 412 -11.46 13.34 -17.80
CA ILE A 412 -11.96 13.08 -16.43
C ILE A 412 -11.82 14.32 -15.53
N ASP A 413 -10.84 15.18 -15.81
CA ASP A 413 -10.41 16.30 -14.97
C ASP A 413 -11.34 17.54 -14.98
N VAL A 414 -12.15 17.73 -16.04
CA VAL A 414 -12.88 18.99 -16.22
C VAL A 414 -14.38 18.91 -15.85
N ASP A 415 -15.02 17.74 -15.90
CA ASP A 415 -16.50 17.66 -15.73
C ASP A 415 -17.05 16.26 -15.41
N ALA A 416 -16.24 15.31 -14.94
CA ALA A 416 -16.65 13.91 -14.78
C ALA A 416 -17.93 13.76 -13.93
N ASP A 417 -18.03 14.43 -12.78
CA ASP A 417 -19.19 14.32 -11.89
C ASP A 417 -20.48 14.88 -12.54
N ASN A 418 -20.36 15.96 -13.33
CA ASN A 418 -21.49 16.54 -14.07
C ASN A 418 -21.97 15.59 -15.20
N ILE A 419 -21.05 14.85 -15.82
CA ILE A 419 -21.38 13.88 -16.88
C ILE A 419 -22.00 12.62 -16.28
N LEU A 420 -21.42 12.10 -15.19
CA LEU A 420 -21.96 10.94 -14.50
C LEU A 420 -23.36 11.21 -13.94
N SER A 421 -23.59 12.39 -13.36
CA SER A 421 -24.91 12.78 -12.84
C SER A 421 -25.96 12.99 -13.94
N THR A 422 -25.56 13.37 -15.16
CA THR A 422 -26.48 13.56 -16.30
C THR A 422 -26.73 12.29 -17.12
N ALA A 423 -25.83 11.31 -17.05
CA ALA A 423 -25.96 10.02 -17.72
C ALA A 423 -27.22 9.25 -17.28
N ASP A 424 -27.77 8.45 -18.19
CA ASP A 424 -28.83 7.47 -17.91
C ASP A 424 -28.28 6.07 -17.64
N LEU A 425 -27.09 5.77 -18.18
CA LEU A 425 -26.41 4.49 -18.05
C LEU A 425 -24.90 4.72 -18.02
N VAL A 426 -24.20 4.01 -17.13
CA VAL A 426 -22.73 4.02 -17.07
C VAL A 426 -22.20 2.64 -17.42
N ILE A 427 -21.29 2.56 -18.39
CA ILE A 427 -20.64 1.32 -18.82
C ILE A 427 -19.16 1.42 -18.44
N TYR A 428 -18.67 0.49 -17.62
CA TYR A 428 -17.25 0.36 -17.35
C TYR A 428 -16.57 -0.40 -18.48
N GLY A 429 -15.58 0.24 -19.09
CA GLY A 429 -14.96 -0.22 -20.32
C GLY A 429 -13.51 -0.64 -20.23
N SER A 430 -13.01 -0.84 -19.01
CA SER A 430 -11.68 -1.40 -18.79
C SER A 430 -11.76 -2.87 -18.39
N PHE A 431 -10.93 -3.71 -19.01
CA PHE A 431 -10.82 -5.15 -18.72
C PHE A 431 -9.62 -5.49 -17.84
N LEU A 432 -8.92 -4.47 -17.32
CA LEU A 432 -7.79 -4.61 -16.42
C LEU A 432 -8.25 -5.07 -15.03
N GLU A 433 -7.59 -6.09 -14.48
CA GLU A 433 -7.88 -6.59 -13.14
C GLU A 433 -7.18 -5.73 -12.07
N GLU A 434 -7.94 -4.79 -11.49
CA GLU A 434 -7.45 -3.88 -10.46
C GLU A 434 -7.57 -4.44 -9.03
N GLN A 435 -6.69 -4.00 -8.11
CA GLN A 435 -6.77 -4.34 -6.68
C GLN A 435 -7.82 -3.52 -5.91
N SER A 436 -8.34 -2.44 -6.50
CA SER A 436 -9.35 -1.56 -5.89
C SER A 436 -10.64 -1.62 -6.69
N PHE A 437 -11.78 -1.41 -6.02
CA PHE A 437 -13.02 -1.19 -6.75
C PHE A 437 -12.97 0.20 -7.42
N PRO A 438 -13.34 0.34 -8.71
CA PRO A 438 -13.22 1.61 -9.40
C PRO A 438 -14.07 2.71 -8.75
N GLU A 439 -13.42 3.81 -8.32
CA GLU A 439 -14.10 4.96 -7.68
C GLU A 439 -15.18 5.55 -8.61
N VAL A 440 -14.95 5.53 -9.93
CA VAL A 440 -15.91 6.03 -10.93
C VAL A 440 -17.23 5.23 -10.96
N LEU A 441 -17.15 3.91 -10.74
CA LEU A 441 -18.33 3.05 -10.62
C LEU A 441 -19.07 3.33 -9.33
N MET A 442 -18.34 3.49 -8.22
CA MET A 442 -18.91 3.84 -6.93
C MET A 442 -19.68 5.17 -7.01
N LYS A 443 -19.08 6.20 -7.63
CA LYS A 443 -19.75 7.49 -7.90
C LYS A 443 -21.00 7.33 -8.76
N ALA A 444 -20.94 6.56 -9.85
CA ALA A 444 -22.09 6.31 -10.72
C ALA A 444 -23.26 5.66 -9.96
N MET A 445 -22.97 4.65 -9.13
CA MET A 445 -23.98 4.01 -8.28
C MET A 445 -24.56 5.00 -7.26
N CYS A 446 -23.73 5.83 -6.64
CA CYS A 446 -24.20 6.87 -5.70
C CYS A 446 -25.13 7.90 -6.37
N PHE A 447 -24.88 8.24 -7.65
CA PHE A 447 -25.78 9.06 -8.47
C PHE A 447 -27.06 8.33 -8.94
N GLU A 448 -27.32 7.13 -8.42
CA GLU A 448 -28.47 6.29 -8.81
C GLU A 448 -28.47 5.99 -10.31
N LYS A 449 -27.28 5.77 -10.90
CA LYS A 449 -27.13 5.36 -12.29
C LYS A 449 -26.96 3.84 -12.38
N PRO A 450 -27.71 3.16 -13.26
CA PRO A 450 -27.44 1.76 -13.53
C PRO A 450 -26.04 1.63 -14.11
N ILE A 451 -25.28 0.66 -13.60
CA ILE A 451 -23.94 0.35 -14.06
C ILE A 451 -23.92 -0.97 -14.83
N ILE A 452 -23.17 -1.03 -15.93
CA ILE A 452 -22.81 -2.27 -16.61
C ILE A 452 -21.29 -2.39 -16.57
N ALA A 453 -20.78 -3.48 -16.03
CA ALA A 453 -19.36 -3.70 -15.86
C ALA A 453 -18.93 -5.09 -16.36
N PRO A 454 -17.68 -5.26 -16.81
CA PRO A 454 -17.14 -6.56 -17.14
C PRO A 454 -17.06 -7.42 -15.88
N ASP A 455 -17.20 -8.73 -16.07
CA ASP A 455 -17.14 -9.74 -15.03
C ASP A 455 -15.69 -9.98 -14.57
N LEU A 456 -15.15 -8.98 -13.86
CA LEU A 456 -13.83 -8.99 -13.23
C LEU A 456 -13.95 -9.39 -11.75
N SER A 457 -12.93 -10.04 -11.21
CA SER A 457 -12.97 -10.58 -9.85
C SER A 457 -13.18 -9.50 -8.78
N MET A 458 -12.52 -8.34 -8.93
CA MET A 458 -12.65 -7.23 -7.98
C MET A 458 -14.02 -6.53 -8.09
N ILE A 459 -14.61 -6.48 -9.29
CA ILE A 459 -15.94 -5.92 -9.51
C ILE A 459 -17.01 -6.87 -8.95
N ARG A 460 -16.90 -8.17 -9.24
CA ARG A 460 -17.81 -9.22 -8.74
C ARG A 460 -17.82 -9.31 -7.21
N LYS A 461 -16.75 -8.88 -6.52
CA LYS A 461 -16.72 -8.81 -5.05
C LYS A 461 -17.80 -7.88 -4.49
N TYR A 462 -18.18 -6.82 -5.21
CA TYR A 462 -19.11 -5.78 -4.74
C TYR A 462 -20.36 -5.62 -5.60
N VAL A 463 -20.34 -6.11 -6.83
CA VAL A 463 -21.45 -6.03 -7.78
C VAL A 463 -22.02 -7.43 -8.00
N ASP A 464 -23.28 -7.58 -7.60
CA ASP A 464 -24.10 -8.75 -7.84
C ASP A 464 -24.93 -8.55 -9.12
N ASP A 465 -24.73 -9.42 -10.11
CA ASP A 465 -25.40 -9.31 -11.41
C ASP A 465 -26.93 -9.25 -11.26
N ARG A 466 -27.53 -8.23 -11.86
CA ARG A 466 -28.97 -7.91 -11.86
C ARG A 466 -29.56 -7.59 -10.48
N VAL A 467 -28.73 -7.32 -9.48
CA VAL A 467 -29.18 -6.90 -8.14
C VAL A 467 -28.83 -5.43 -7.91
N ASN A 468 -27.54 -5.09 -7.96
CA ASN A 468 -27.05 -3.73 -7.73
C ASN A 468 -26.25 -3.16 -8.93
N GLY A 469 -26.06 -3.98 -9.97
CA GLY A 469 -25.46 -3.63 -11.25
C GLY A 469 -25.60 -4.78 -12.24
N TYR A 470 -25.10 -4.61 -13.46
CA TYR A 470 -25.07 -5.67 -14.47
C TYR A 470 -23.64 -6.07 -14.77
N LEU A 471 -23.41 -7.38 -14.90
CA LEU A 471 -22.12 -7.93 -15.28
C LEU A 471 -22.18 -8.53 -16.68
N PHE A 472 -21.11 -8.37 -17.46
CA PHE A 472 -20.97 -9.03 -18.75
C PHE A 472 -19.62 -9.75 -18.89
N PRO A 473 -19.57 -10.93 -19.54
CA PRO A 473 -18.32 -11.61 -19.80
C PRO A 473 -17.47 -10.81 -20.79
N LYS A 474 -16.22 -10.49 -20.42
CA LYS A 474 -15.29 -9.70 -21.24
C LYS A 474 -14.96 -10.36 -22.58
N GLU A 475 -15.10 -11.68 -22.68
CA GLU A 475 -14.85 -12.46 -23.91
C GLU A 475 -16.00 -12.38 -24.93
N ASN A 476 -17.20 -11.93 -24.51
CA ASN A 476 -18.38 -11.93 -25.38
C ASN A 476 -19.09 -10.57 -25.37
N PRO A 477 -18.65 -9.61 -26.22
CA PRO A 477 -19.27 -8.30 -26.31
C PRO A 477 -20.71 -8.34 -26.85
N LYS A 478 -21.16 -9.43 -27.50
CA LYS A 478 -22.56 -9.56 -27.93
C LYS A 478 -23.52 -9.65 -26.74
N PHE A 479 -23.05 -10.14 -25.60
CA PHE A 479 -23.83 -10.16 -24.37
C PHE A 479 -24.12 -8.75 -23.86
N LEU A 480 -23.16 -7.82 -24.01
CA LEU A 480 -23.35 -6.42 -23.66
C LEU A 480 -24.52 -5.80 -24.44
N THR A 481 -24.64 -6.06 -25.74
CA THR A 481 -25.78 -5.62 -26.56
C THR A 481 -27.12 -6.12 -26.00
N GLN A 482 -27.18 -7.36 -25.52
CA GLN A 482 -28.40 -7.94 -24.92
C GLN A 482 -28.76 -7.27 -23.60
N VAL A 483 -27.77 -7.02 -22.74
CA VAL A 483 -27.97 -6.32 -21.46
C VAL A 483 -28.46 -4.89 -21.72
N ILE A 484 -27.86 -4.17 -22.66
CA ILE A 484 -28.29 -2.80 -22.99
C ILE A 484 -29.74 -2.77 -23.47
N ARG A 485 -30.18 -3.76 -24.26
CA ARG A 485 -31.60 -3.91 -24.68
C ARG A 485 -32.56 -4.28 -23.55
N GLN A 486 -32.07 -4.81 -22.44
CA GLN A 486 -32.88 -5.02 -21.23
C GLN A 486 -32.94 -3.74 -20.39
N VAL A 487 -31.85 -2.98 -20.38
CA VAL A 487 -31.74 -1.70 -19.66
C VAL A 487 -32.55 -0.62 -20.36
N PHE A 488 -32.51 -0.53 -21.69
CA PHE A 488 -33.30 0.39 -22.49
C PHE A 488 -34.44 -0.32 -23.21
N SER A 489 -35.66 0.17 -23.03
CA SER A 489 -36.86 -0.26 -23.76
C SER A 489 -37.46 0.93 -24.51
N ASN A 490 -37.53 0.86 -25.84
CA ASN A 490 -38.01 1.94 -26.72
C ASN A 490 -37.31 3.29 -26.48
N GLY A 491 -35.98 3.25 -26.32
CA GLY A 491 -35.15 4.44 -26.09
C GLY A 491 -35.25 5.06 -24.70
N LYS A 492 -36.00 4.47 -23.77
CA LYS A 492 -36.12 4.92 -22.36
C LYS A 492 -35.62 3.87 -21.39
N LEU A 493 -35.13 4.32 -20.24
CA LEU A 493 -34.62 3.43 -19.20
C LEU A 493 -35.75 2.58 -18.60
N SER A 494 -35.52 1.28 -18.45
CA SER A 494 -36.53 0.34 -17.96
C SER A 494 -36.76 0.49 -16.45
N SER A 495 -37.97 0.17 -15.98
CA SER A 495 -38.29 0.20 -14.55
C SER A 495 -37.41 -0.74 -13.72
N LEU A 496 -37.01 -1.87 -14.31
CA LEU A 496 -36.09 -2.83 -13.70
C LEU A 496 -34.69 -2.20 -13.52
N ALA A 497 -34.20 -1.47 -14.53
CA ALA A 497 -32.93 -0.75 -14.42
C ALA A 497 -32.96 0.34 -13.34
N HIS A 498 -34.08 1.07 -13.20
CA HIS A 498 -34.26 2.02 -12.10
C HIS A 498 -34.22 1.36 -10.72
N ASN A 499 -34.92 0.23 -10.55
CA ASN A 499 -34.91 -0.50 -9.27
C ASN A 499 -33.50 -0.99 -8.91
N ILE A 500 -32.77 -1.55 -9.88
CA ILE A 500 -31.38 -1.97 -9.68
C ILE A 500 -30.49 -0.79 -9.33
N ALA A 501 -30.63 0.35 -10.01
CA ALA A 501 -29.85 1.56 -9.72
C ALA A 501 -30.12 2.09 -8.30
N SER A 502 -31.37 2.01 -7.82
CA SER A 502 -31.73 2.42 -6.46
C SER A 502 -31.11 1.51 -5.39
N ILE A 503 -31.12 0.20 -5.62
CA ILE A 503 -30.41 -0.78 -4.79
C ILE A 503 -28.90 -0.49 -4.83
N GLY A 504 -28.35 -0.27 -6.02
CA GLY A 504 -26.97 0.12 -6.26
C GLY A 504 -26.53 1.34 -5.45
N ARG A 505 -27.35 2.39 -5.40
CA ARG A 505 -27.08 3.57 -4.56
C ARG A 505 -26.93 3.19 -3.08
N SER A 506 -27.83 2.35 -2.56
CA SER A 506 -27.78 1.94 -1.15
C SER A 506 -26.55 1.10 -0.82
N THR A 507 -26.12 0.23 -1.74
CA THR A 507 -24.89 -0.56 -1.60
C THR A 507 -23.64 0.32 -1.66
N ALA A 508 -23.54 1.18 -2.68
CA ALA A 508 -22.37 2.04 -2.88
C ALA A 508 -22.20 3.05 -1.74
N ARG A 509 -23.29 3.54 -1.16
CA ARG A 509 -23.26 4.47 -0.02
C ARG A 509 -22.50 3.90 1.19
N ASN A 510 -22.49 2.58 1.39
CA ASN A 510 -21.82 1.93 2.52
C ASN A 510 -20.80 0.88 2.08
N LEU A 511 -20.20 1.06 0.90
CA LEU A 511 -19.20 0.14 0.40
C LEU A 511 -17.96 0.12 1.30
N MET A 512 -17.38 -1.07 1.51
CA MET A 512 -16.08 -1.27 2.19
C MET A 512 -16.00 -0.82 3.66
N VAL A 513 -17.13 -0.59 4.35
CA VAL A 513 -17.14 -0.21 5.78
C VAL A 513 -16.47 -1.29 6.63
N SER A 514 -16.83 -2.56 6.41
CA SER A 514 -16.27 -3.70 7.15
C SER A 514 -14.77 -3.79 6.91
N GLU A 515 -14.31 -3.79 5.66
CA GLU A 515 -12.90 -3.83 5.32
C GLU A 515 -12.11 -2.67 5.94
N THR A 516 -12.71 -1.49 6.02
CA THR A 516 -12.07 -0.32 6.65
C THR A 516 -11.90 -0.54 8.15
N VAL A 517 -12.99 -0.86 8.86
CA VAL A 517 -13.00 -1.04 10.32
C VAL A 517 -12.09 -2.20 10.74
N GLU A 518 -12.21 -3.35 10.07
CA GLU A 518 -11.38 -4.52 10.34
C GLU A 518 -9.92 -4.27 9.97
N GLY A 519 -9.66 -3.52 8.89
CA GLY A 519 -8.33 -3.11 8.48
C GLY A 519 -7.63 -2.27 9.54
N TYR A 520 -8.31 -1.25 10.09
CA TYR A 520 -7.75 -0.43 11.17
C TYR A 520 -7.55 -1.22 12.45
N ALA A 521 -8.51 -2.06 12.84
CA ALA A 521 -8.39 -2.88 14.04
C ALA A 521 -7.21 -3.87 13.93
N SER A 522 -7.06 -4.55 12.79
CA SER A 522 -5.93 -5.44 12.50
C SER A 522 -4.60 -4.68 12.48
N LEU A 523 -4.56 -3.49 11.89
CA LEU A 523 -3.36 -2.66 11.87
C LEU A 523 -2.92 -2.26 13.28
N LEU A 524 -3.86 -1.85 14.15
CA LEU A 524 -3.56 -1.47 15.53
C LEU A 524 -2.96 -2.63 16.33
N VAL A 525 -3.50 -3.85 16.17
CA VAL A 525 -2.95 -5.04 16.85
C VAL A 525 -1.49 -5.30 16.45
N ASN A 526 -1.13 -5.05 15.19
CA ASN A 526 0.23 -5.28 14.69
C ASN A 526 1.21 -4.16 15.02
N VAL A 527 0.72 -2.91 15.13
CA VAL A 527 1.55 -1.72 15.33
C VAL A 527 1.73 -1.37 16.81
N LEU A 528 0.69 -1.56 17.63
CA LEU A 528 0.71 -1.16 19.04
C LEU A 528 1.41 -2.22 19.90
N LYS A 529 2.41 -1.79 20.67
CA LYS A 529 3.09 -2.63 21.66
C LYS A 529 2.51 -2.37 23.05
N LEU A 530 1.35 -2.99 23.32
CA LEU A 530 0.62 -2.75 24.56
C LEU A 530 1.37 -3.33 25.78
N PRO A 531 1.63 -2.52 26.83
CA PRO A 531 2.25 -2.99 28.08
C PRO A 531 1.31 -3.91 28.87
N SER A 532 1.83 -4.60 29.88
CA SER A 532 1.06 -5.57 30.68
C SER A 532 -0.09 -4.98 31.49
N GLU A 533 -0.05 -3.67 31.73
CA GLU A 533 -1.05 -2.87 32.46
C GLU A 533 -2.31 -2.59 31.62
N VAL A 534 -2.21 -2.72 30.30
CA VAL A 534 -3.28 -2.40 29.34
C VAL A 534 -4.08 -3.66 29.00
N ALA A 535 -5.40 -3.54 29.08
CA ALA A 535 -6.33 -4.57 28.65
C ALA A 535 -6.16 -4.85 27.15
N PRO A 536 -5.99 -6.11 26.73
CA PRO A 536 -6.05 -6.41 25.32
C PRO A 536 -7.44 -6.06 24.77
N PRO A 537 -7.54 -5.47 23.58
CA PRO A 537 -8.81 -5.25 22.91
C PRO A 537 -9.53 -6.59 22.67
N LYS A 538 -10.86 -6.55 22.58
CA LYS A 538 -11.66 -7.71 22.14
C LYS A 538 -11.33 -8.07 20.69
N ASP A 539 -11.70 -9.28 20.29
CA ASP A 539 -11.54 -9.69 18.90
C ASP A 539 -12.51 -8.91 17.99
N VAL A 540 -12.05 -8.59 16.79
CA VAL A 540 -12.82 -7.90 15.76
C VAL A 540 -14.04 -8.71 15.34
N ALA A 541 -13.96 -10.04 15.45
CA ALA A 541 -15.09 -10.94 15.20
C ALA A 541 -16.25 -10.75 16.19
N GLU A 542 -16.00 -10.25 17.41
CA GLU A 542 -17.03 -10.00 18.43
C GLU A 542 -17.74 -8.66 18.23
N MET A 543 -17.29 -7.82 17.30
CA MET A 543 -17.88 -6.51 17.07
C MET A 543 -19.30 -6.63 16.47
N PRO A 544 -20.28 -5.89 17.01
CA PRO A 544 -21.64 -5.85 16.46
C PRO A 544 -21.68 -5.42 14.99
N LEU A 545 -22.56 -6.07 14.20
CA LEU A 545 -22.65 -5.87 12.73
C LEU A 545 -22.99 -4.43 12.33
N ASN A 546 -23.73 -3.68 13.15
CA ASN A 546 -24.10 -2.30 12.87
C ASN A 546 -22.88 -1.38 12.70
N PHE A 547 -21.73 -1.70 13.32
CA PHE A 547 -20.49 -0.94 13.16
C PHE A 547 -19.66 -1.36 11.95
N LYS A 548 -20.03 -2.48 11.29
CA LYS A 548 -19.35 -2.99 10.08
C LYS A 548 -20.13 -2.76 8.80
N GLU A 549 -21.44 -2.54 8.88
CA GLU A 549 -22.32 -2.43 7.70
C GLU A 549 -22.50 -1.02 7.17
N LYS A 550 -22.40 0.02 8.02
CA LYS A 550 -22.76 1.39 7.64
C LYS A 550 -21.79 2.41 8.21
N TRP A 551 -21.53 3.46 7.43
CA TRP A 551 -20.89 4.66 7.97
C TRP A 551 -21.84 5.37 8.94
N GLN A 552 -21.28 6.15 9.87
CA GLN A 552 -22.02 6.91 10.88
C GLN A 552 -22.72 8.17 10.29
N TRP A 553 -23.43 8.02 9.17
CA TRP A 553 -24.10 9.10 8.44
C TRP A 553 -25.04 9.92 9.34
N HIS A 554 -25.78 9.25 10.22
CA HIS A 554 -26.79 9.86 11.08
C HIS A 554 -26.23 10.96 12.00
N LEU A 555 -24.96 10.87 12.37
CA LEU A 555 -24.30 11.89 13.20
C LEU A 555 -23.98 13.16 12.40
N PHE A 556 -23.90 13.06 11.08
CA PHE A 556 -23.56 14.14 10.16
C PHE A 556 -24.78 14.74 9.45
N GLU A 557 -25.96 14.11 9.55
CA GLU A 557 -27.23 14.61 8.98
C GLU A 557 -27.59 16.00 9.53
N ALA A 558 -27.38 16.24 10.83
CA ALA A 558 -27.61 17.55 11.45
C ALA A 558 -26.66 18.65 10.91
N LEU A 559 -25.52 18.26 10.35
CA LEU A 559 -24.46 19.14 9.84
C LEU A 559 -24.55 19.34 8.32
N SER A 560 -25.50 18.71 7.64
CA SER A 560 -25.64 18.76 6.17
C SER A 560 -25.97 20.15 5.60
N ASN A 561 -26.35 21.12 6.45
CA ASN A 561 -26.56 22.52 6.06
C ASN A 561 -25.27 23.37 6.08
N SER A 562 -24.15 22.81 6.54
CA SER A 562 -22.87 23.53 6.55
C SER A 562 -22.31 23.66 5.12
N THR A 563 -21.64 24.77 4.83
CA THR A 563 -21.04 25.03 3.52
C THR A 563 -20.02 23.94 3.22
N TYR A 564 -20.36 23.02 2.32
CA TYR A 564 -19.43 22.02 1.82
C TYR A 564 -18.22 22.72 1.19
N ILE A 565 -17.03 22.43 1.70
CA ILE A 565 -15.77 22.92 1.14
C ILE A 565 -15.14 21.76 0.38
N ASN A 566 -14.89 21.96 -0.92
CA ASN A 566 -14.18 20.98 -1.72
C ASN A 566 -12.80 20.70 -1.12
N CYS A 567 -12.62 19.47 -0.62
CA CYS A 567 -11.40 19.04 0.08
C CYS A 567 -10.16 19.17 -0.80
N THR A 568 -10.27 18.88 -2.10
CA THR A 568 -9.14 18.98 -3.03
C THR A 568 -8.64 20.43 -3.16
N LEU A 569 -9.56 21.39 -3.34
CA LEU A 569 -9.22 22.82 -3.44
C LEU A 569 -8.54 23.29 -2.16
N ARG A 570 -9.07 22.86 -1.02
CA ARG A 570 -8.54 23.19 0.30
C ARG A 570 -7.12 22.68 0.48
N SER A 571 -6.85 21.42 0.14
CA SER A 571 -5.51 20.85 0.29
C SER A 571 -4.48 21.53 -0.61
N TYR A 572 -4.88 21.99 -1.81
CA TYR A 572 -4.00 22.85 -2.62
C TYR A 572 -3.78 24.22 -1.98
N THR A 573 -4.82 24.83 -1.40
CA THR A 573 -4.71 26.11 -0.68
C THR A 573 -3.78 25.98 0.52
N PHE A 574 -3.83 24.87 1.25
CA PHE A 574 -2.90 24.57 2.34
C PHE A 574 -1.45 24.48 1.83
N LEU A 575 -1.22 23.74 0.73
CA LEU A 575 0.12 23.63 0.13
C LEU A 575 0.64 24.99 -0.32
N ASP A 576 -0.19 25.82 -0.93
CA ASP A 576 0.19 27.16 -1.37
C ASP A 576 0.57 28.06 -0.18
N LYS A 577 -0.22 28.03 0.91
CA LYS A 577 0.10 28.73 2.17
C LYS A 577 1.42 28.21 2.77
N PHE A 578 1.60 26.90 2.81
CA PHE A 578 2.81 26.28 3.34
C PHE A 578 4.06 26.68 2.54
N GLU A 579 3.99 26.65 1.21
CA GLU A 579 5.07 27.06 0.32
C GLU A 579 5.40 28.56 0.47
N GLN A 580 4.38 29.41 0.62
CA GLN A 580 4.58 30.84 0.87
C GLN A 580 5.28 31.08 2.21
N GLN A 581 4.85 30.40 3.28
CA GLN A 581 5.50 30.49 4.58
C GLN A 581 6.96 30.02 4.52
N TRP A 582 7.23 28.94 3.77
CA TRP A 582 8.59 28.44 3.56
C TRP A 582 9.48 29.44 2.81
N ASN A 583 8.95 30.10 1.77
CA ASN A 583 9.69 31.09 1.00
C ASN A 583 9.91 32.41 1.78
N ASN A 584 8.97 32.78 2.64
CA ASN A 584 9.01 33.99 3.46
C ASN A 584 9.80 33.79 4.77
N ALA A 585 10.12 32.56 5.15
CA ALA A 585 11.07 32.30 6.23
C ALA A 585 12.41 32.94 5.85
N PRO A 586 12.99 33.83 6.69
CA PRO A 586 14.22 34.52 6.34
C PRO A 586 15.31 33.49 6.03
N LYS A 587 15.89 33.57 4.82
CA LYS A 587 17.10 32.79 4.45
C LYS A 587 18.29 33.12 5.37
N ASP A 588 18.22 34.26 6.07
CA ASP A 588 19.13 34.69 7.12
C ASP A 588 18.41 34.74 8.49
N ARG A 589 17.85 33.62 8.94
CA ARG A 589 17.93 33.36 10.38
C ARG A 589 19.30 32.70 10.58
N PRO A 590 20.25 33.33 11.30
CA PRO A 590 21.17 32.50 12.04
C PRO A 590 20.26 31.57 12.83
N LEU A 591 20.45 30.25 12.68
CA LEU A 591 19.98 29.33 13.69
C LEU A 591 20.31 30.01 15.03
N SER A 592 19.29 30.18 15.88
CA SER A 592 19.51 30.38 17.31
C SER A 592 20.74 29.57 17.66
N ALA A 593 21.74 30.21 18.25
CA ALA A 593 23.07 29.63 18.49
C ALA A 593 23.08 28.43 19.45
N ASP A 594 21.94 27.76 19.60
CA ASP A 594 21.65 26.57 20.38
C ASP A 594 21.12 25.39 19.53
N ASP A 595 20.63 25.61 18.30
CA ASP A 595 20.05 24.54 17.44
C ASP A 595 21.00 24.05 16.32
N GLY A 596 22.09 24.77 16.07
CA GLY A 596 23.13 24.42 15.10
C GLY A 596 23.88 23.10 15.36
N PRO A 597 24.17 22.70 16.61
CA PRO A 597 24.78 21.41 16.89
C PRO A 597 23.81 20.23 16.67
N PHE A 598 22.50 20.47 16.78
CA PHE A 598 21.47 19.42 16.78
C PHE A 598 21.08 18.93 15.38
N LEU A 599 21.09 19.82 14.37
CA LEU A 599 20.78 19.42 12.98
C LEU A 599 21.95 18.62 12.35
N TYR A 600 23.19 18.96 12.69
CA TYR A 600 24.38 18.23 12.26
C TYR A 600 24.51 16.89 12.99
N SER A 601 24.17 16.83 14.28
CA SER A 601 24.17 15.57 15.03
C SER A 601 23.12 14.60 14.53
N ILE A 602 21.93 15.04 14.10
CA ILE A 602 20.91 14.16 13.48
C ILE A 602 21.40 13.58 12.15
N TRP A 603 22.06 14.40 11.31
CA TRP A 603 22.64 13.93 10.05
C TRP A 603 23.82 12.98 10.27
N GLU A 604 24.65 13.23 11.29
CA GLU A 604 25.68 12.29 11.72
C GLU A 604 25.08 11.01 12.28
N GLU A 605 24.02 11.07 13.07
CA GLU A 605 23.36 9.93 13.67
C GLU A 605 22.69 9.04 12.62
N GLU A 606 21.99 9.63 11.64
CA GLU A 606 21.40 8.89 10.51
C GLU A 606 22.50 8.24 9.65
N LYS A 607 23.58 8.96 9.37
CA LYS A 607 24.75 8.41 8.67
C LYS A 607 25.44 7.31 9.47
N ASN A 608 25.52 7.45 10.79
CA ASN A 608 26.10 6.44 11.69
C ASN A 608 25.20 5.20 11.77
N ILE A 609 23.87 5.36 11.75
CA ILE A 609 22.89 4.27 11.67
C ILE A 609 23.02 3.54 10.33
N GLU A 610 23.17 4.26 9.21
CA GLU A 610 23.42 3.65 7.90
C GLU A 610 24.74 2.87 7.89
N ILE A 611 25.81 3.43 8.44
CA ILE A 611 27.12 2.77 8.58
C ILE A 611 27.02 1.55 9.50
N ALA A 612 26.32 1.65 10.63
CA ALA A 612 26.11 0.56 11.57
C ALA A 612 25.27 -0.56 10.95
N ASN A 613 24.22 -0.23 10.20
CA ASN A 613 23.40 -1.20 9.47
C ASN A 613 24.20 -1.86 8.33
N ALA A 614 25.04 -1.10 7.62
CA ALA A 614 25.94 -1.67 6.62
C ALA A 614 27.01 -2.58 7.24
N ARG A 615 27.54 -2.22 8.41
CA ARG A 615 28.45 -3.06 9.19
C ARG A 615 27.74 -4.33 9.69
N LYS A 616 26.54 -4.21 10.24
CA LYS A 616 25.72 -5.35 10.70
C LYS A 616 25.38 -6.30 9.55
N ARG A 617 25.06 -5.78 8.36
CA ARG A 617 24.85 -6.61 7.15
C ARG A 617 26.13 -7.37 6.77
N LYS A 618 27.29 -6.71 6.83
CA LYS A 618 28.58 -7.39 6.60
C LYS A 618 28.87 -8.44 7.67
N GLU A 619 28.61 -8.16 8.94
CA GLU A 619 28.79 -9.11 10.04
C GLU A 619 27.83 -10.30 9.91
N GLU A 620 26.57 -10.08 9.53
CA GLU A 620 25.61 -11.15 9.23
C GLU A 620 26.02 -11.97 8.00
N GLU A 621 26.55 -11.34 6.95
CA GLU A 621 27.12 -12.04 5.79
C GLU A 621 28.36 -12.86 6.17
N GLU A 622 29.26 -12.32 7.00
CA GLU A 622 30.44 -13.04 7.52
C GLU A 622 30.06 -14.18 8.46
N LEU A 623 29.03 -14.00 9.31
CA LEU A 623 28.50 -15.07 10.16
C LEU A 623 27.83 -16.15 9.32
N LYS A 624 27.15 -15.78 8.23
CA LYS A 624 26.55 -16.72 7.29
C LYS A 624 27.60 -17.52 6.53
N ASP A 625 28.67 -16.87 6.08
CA ASP A 625 29.85 -17.53 5.50
C ASP A 625 30.54 -18.49 6.50
N ARG A 626 30.51 -18.17 7.81
CA ARG A 626 31.02 -19.05 8.87
C ARG A 626 30.08 -20.22 9.17
N SER A 627 28.76 -20.05 9.04
CA SER A 627 27.80 -21.15 9.17
C SER A 627 27.75 -22.05 7.94
N ASP A 628 28.08 -21.52 6.76
CA ASP A 628 28.10 -22.25 5.48
C ASP A 628 29.44 -23.00 5.25
N GLN A 629 30.43 -22.82 6.14
CA GLN A 629 31.63 -23.66 6.15
C GLN A 629 31.28 -25.08 6.62
N SER A 630 31.48 -26.06 5.74
CA SER A 630 31.37 -27.47 6.08
C SER A 630 32.28 -27.77 7.27
N HIS A 631 31.70 -28.05 8.44
CA HIS A 631 32.44 -28.47 9.62
C HIS A 631 33.29 -29.70 9.27
N GLY A 632 34.61 -29.57 9.37
CA GLY A 632 35.53 -30.69 9.19
C GLY A 632 35.22 -31.81 10.20
N THR A 633 35.50 -33.05 9.81
CA THR A 633 35.29 -34.25 10.64
C THR A 633 35.88 -34.07 12.04
N TRP A 634 35.21 -34.56 13.08
CA TRP A 634 35.59 -34.39 14.49
C TRP A 634 37.07 -34.72 14.80
N GLU A 635 37.72 -35.60 14.02
CA GLU A 635 39.15 -35.85 14.12
C GLU A 635 40.04 -34.63 13.84
N GLU A 636 39.65 -33.73 12.93
CA GLU A 636 40.43 -32.53 12.59
C GLU A 636 40.36 -31.48 13.70
N VAL A 637 39.17 -31.35 14.33
CA VAL A 637 38.95 -30.48 15.50
C VAL A 637 39.72 -31.02 16.70
N TYR A 638 39.75 -32.34 16.91
CA TYR A 638 40.53 -32.95 17.98
C TYR A 638 42.04 -32.77 17.76
N ARG A 639 42.53 -32.87 16.51
CA ARG A 639 43.94 -32.64 16.18
C ARG A 639 44.34 -31.17 16.32
N SER A 640 43.46 -30.22 15.98
CA SER A 640 43.75 -28.79 16.14
C SER A 640 43.74 -28.38 17.62
N ALA A 641 42.80 -28.89 18.42
CA ALA A 641 42.79 -28.72 19.87
C ALA A 641 44.06 -29.29 20.53
N LYS A 642 44.47 -30.50 20.15
CA LYS A 642 45.69 -31.14 20.67
C LYS A 642 46.99 -30.45 20.23
N ARG A 643 46.99 -29.75 19.09
CA ARG A 643 48.11 -28.87 18.67
C ARG A 643 48.13 -27.58 19.47
N ALA A 644 46.96 -26.99 19.75
CA ALA A 644 46.84 -25.79 20.57
C ALA A 644 47.29 -26.04 22.02
N ASP A 645 46.95 -27.19 22.59
CA ASP A 645 47.44 -27.62 23.92
C ASP A 645 48.95 -27.83 23.95
N ARG A 646 49.53 -28.42 22.89
CA ARG A 646 50.99 -28.56 22.80
C ARG A 646 51.71 -27.23 22.63
N SER A 647 51.09 -26.24 22.00
CA SER A 647 51.65 -24.88 21.90
C SER A 647 51.48 -24.04 23.17
N LYS A 648 50.61 -24.45 24.11
CA LYS A 648 50.53 -23.83 25.45
C LYS A 648 51.67 -24.25 26.37
N GLN A 649 52.41 -25.30 26.02
CA GLN A 649 53.46 -25.87 26.87
C GLN A 649 54.80 -25.12 26.82
N ASP A 650 54.94 -24.12 25.92
CA ASP A 650 56.12 -23.24 25.82
C ASP A 650 55.99 -21.94 26.65
N LEU A 651 54.90 -21.77 27.40
CA LEU A 651 54.72 -20.68 28.38
C LEU A 651 54.54 -21.28 29.77
N HIS A 652 55.64 -21.73 30.37
CA HIS A 652 55.71 -21.84 31.82
C HIS A 652 55.56 -20.44 32.41
N GLU A 653 54.38 -20.13 32.97
CA GLU A 653 54.20 -19.24 34.13
C GLU A 653 52.71 -19.13 34.51
N ARG A 654 52.24 -20.10 35.30
CA ARG A 654 51.54 -19.89 36.60
C ARG A 654 50.95 -21.22 37.06
N ASP A 655 51.39 -21.65 38.24
CA ASP A 655 50.92 -22.85 38.93
C ASP A 655 49.41 -22.79 39.16
N GLU A 656 48.68 -23.83 38.73
CA GLU A 656 47.27 -24.04 39.07
C GLU A 656 47.05 -24.24 40.59
N GLY A 657 48.12 -24.34 41.39
CA GLY A 657 48.07 -24.41 42.84
C GLY A 657 47.80 -23.08 43.57
N GLU A 658 47.80 -21.94 42.90
CA GLU A 658 47.51 -20.64 43.54
C GLU A 658 46.03 -20.25 43.54
N LEU A 659 45.20 -20.78 42.63
CA LEU A 659 43.77 -20.46 42.53
C LEU A 659 42.90 -21.13 43.60
N GLU A 660 43.40 -22.18 44.26
CA GLU A 660 42.69 -22.83 45.37
C GLU A 660 42.92 -22.13 46.71
N ARG A 661 43.82 -21.13 46.79
CA ARG A 661 44.22 -20.50 48.06
C ARG A 661 43.58 -19.15 48.37
N THR A 662 42.82 -18.58 47.46
CA THR A 662 42.05 -17.36 47.71
C THR A 662 40.59 -17.63 47.39
N GLY A 663 39.75 -17.72 48.42
CA GLY A 663 38.29 -17.78 48.29
C GLY A 663 37.72 -16.46 47.75
N GLN A 664 38.06 -16.11 46.50
CA GLN A 664 37.54 -14.94 45.82
C GLN A 664 36.24 -15.30 45.08
N PRO A 665 35.16 -14.53 45.29
CA PRO A 665 33.89 -14.79 44.64
C PRO A 665 34.02 -14.57 43.13
N LEU A 666 33.67 -15.60 42.35
CA LEU A 666 33.55 -15.48 40.90
C LEU A 666 32.35 -14.57 40.59
N SER A 667 32.64 -13.38 40.07
CA SER A 667 31.63 -12.39 39.67
C SER A 667 31.60 -12.31 38.15
N ILE A 668 30.48 -12.72 37.54
CA ILE A 668 30.26 -12.63 36.10
C ILE A 668 29.43 -11.36 35.86
N TYR A 669 29.97 -10.44 35.06
CA TYR A 669 29.30 -9.19 34.68
C TYR A 669 28.80 -9.28 33.24
N GLU A 670 27.52 -9.00 33.02
CA GLU A 670 26.93 -8.80 31.70
C GLU A 670 26.52 -7.33 31.51
N PRO A 671 26.71 -6.74 30.32
CA PRO A 671 26.17 -5.41 30.03
C PRO A 671 24.63 -5.43 30.13
N TYR A 672 24.06 -4.52 30.91
CA TYR A 672 22.63 -4.46 31.17
C TYR A 672 21.93 -3.49 30.21
N PHE A 673 20.95 -4.00 29.45
CA PHE A 673 20.16 -3.24 28.46
C PHE A 673 18.64 -3.29 28.72
N GLY A 674 18.22 -3.45 29.98
CA GLY A 674 16.79 -3.58 30.34
C GLY A 674 16.02 -2.25 30.40
N GLU A 675 14.69 -2.31 30.44
CA GLU A 675 13.81 -1.13 30.60
C GLU A 675 14.21 -0.28 31.82
N GLY A 676 14.36 1.03 31.61
CA GLY A 676 14.80 2.00 32.63
C GLY A 676 16.27 2.39 32.58
N THR A 677 17.09 1.85 31.67
CA THR A 677 18.44 2.38 31.43
C THR A 677 18.38 3.61 30.54
N TRP A 678 18.71 4.79 31.09
CA TRP A 678 18.83 6.05 30.35
C TRP A 678 20.29 6.21 29.93
N PRO A 679 20.67 5.95 28.66
CA PRO A 679 22.08 5.87 28.27
C PRO A 679 22.84 7.19 28.44
N PHE A 680 22.13 8.33 28.39
CA PHE A 680 22.74 9.65 28.60
C PHE A 680 22.98 10.02 30.08
N LEU A 681 22.33 9.33 31.03
CA LEU A 681 22.58 9.54 32.47
C LEU A 681 23.81 8.75 32.95
N HIS A 682 24.28 7.79 32.17
CA HIS A 682 25.42 6.94 32.51
C HIS A 682 26.54 7.13 31.48
N LEU A 683 27.59 7.85 31.87
CA LEU A 683 28.82 8.04 31.06
C LEU A 683 29.57 6.73 30.72
N SER A 684 29.11 5.59 31.25
CA SER A 684 29.73 4.28 31.11
C SER A 684 28.67 3.17 31.14
N SER A 685 28.92 2.06 30.43
CA SER A 685 28.03 0.89 30.37
C SER A 685 27.66 0.38 31.77
N LEU A 686 26.36 0.23 32.05
CA LEU A 686 25.87 -0.42 33.26
C LEU A 686 26.04 -1.94 33.11
N TYR A 687 26.57 -2.59 34.14
CA TYR A 687 26.74 -4.05 34.17
C TYR A 687 25.86 -4.66 35.26
N ARG A 688 25.15 -5.74 34.94
CA ARG A 688 24.49 -6.61 35.91
C ARG A 688 25.43 -7.75 36.25
N GLY A 689 25.67 -7.98 37.54
CA GLY A 689 26.54 -9.05 38.01
C GLY A 689 25.77 -10.14 38.74
N ILE A 690 26.16 -11.41 38.56
CA ILE A 690 25.80 -12.51 39.47
C ILE A 690 27.09 -12.96 40.17
N GLY A 691 27.10 -12.89 41.50
CA GLY A 691 28.19 -13.42 42.33
C GLY A 691 27.80 -14.78 42.91
N LEU A 692 28.62 -15.81 42.66
CA LEU A 692 28.47 -17.10 43.32
C LEU A 692 29.33 -17.13 44.58
N TYR A 693 28.67 -17.19 45.75
CA TYR A 693 29.32 -17.42 47.03
C TYR A 693 29.21 -18.89 47.43
N LEU A 694 30.34 -19.53 47.76
CA LEU A 694 30.36 -20.85 48.35
C LEU A 694 30.20 -20.70 49.87
N GLN A 695 28.97 -20.77 50.39
CA GLN A 695 28.72 -20.67 51.82
C GLN A 695 28.74 -22.06 52.48
N MET A 696 29.88 -22.42 53.10
CA MET A 696 29.89 -23.46 54.12
C MET A 696 29.32 -22.86 55.42
N PHE A 697 28.17 -23.39 55.85
CA PHE A 697 27.55 -23.31 57.18
C PHE A 697 27.77 -22.05 58.04
N GLY A 698 26.68 -21.30 58.26
CA GLY A 698 26.47 -20.59 59.54
C GLY A 698 25.95 -19.15 59.43
N VAL A 699 24.70 -19.00 59.84
CA VAL A 699 24.04 -17.79 60.38
C VAL A 699 23.76 -16.62 59.42
N THR A 700 22.48 -16.25 59.44
CA THR A 700 21.78 -15.16 58.76
C THR A 700 22.25 -13.76 59.18
N GLU A 701 22.42 -12.86 58.21
CA GLU A 701 22.01 -11.45 58.30
C GLU A 701 21.88 -10.85 56.89
N ILE A 702 20.74 -10.20 56.62
CA ILE A 702 20.43 -9.50 55.37
C ILE A 702 20.78 -8.03 55.59
N ILE A 703 21.66 -7.46 54.77
CA ILE A 703 21.80 -6.00 54.62
C ILE A 703 21.59 -5.66 53.15
N LEU A 704 20.56 -4.84 52.89
CA LEU A 704 20.26 -4.21 51.61
C LEU A 704 21.21 -3.03 51.36
N GLY A 705 21.73 -2.95 50.13
CA GLY A 705 22.43 -1.80 49.56
C GLY A 705 22.15 -1.72 48.07
#